data_AF-A0A315W582-F1
#
_entry.id   AF-A0A315W582-F1
#
_cell.length_a   1.000
_cell.length_b   1.000
_cell.length_c   1.000
_cell.angle_alpha   90.00
_cell.angle_beta   90.00
_cell.angle_gamma   90.00
#
_symmetry.space_group_name_H-M   'P 1'
#
loop_
_entity.id
_entity.type
_entity.pdbx_description
1 polymer ?
#
loop_
_entity_poly.entity_id
_entity_poly.type
_entity_poly.pdbx_seq_one_letter_code
_entity_poly.pdbx_strand_id
1 'polypeptide(L)'
;MEFTSQGRMHACAKVNAAHLTAALNASSQSVIALQSAAQRRFKSLGSKQSRSVGMLGWSVNGVEILHSWDEPPVAFYSGFISGYQRRLGSASVTSSVGPLPETFPIMTHFSKLGRGFFFSVRQQLVRISELMENVLFAVAQSNFSLSDGSICIKANAQSCGECIQVSEKCGWCTDENFLTVGSPKSARCDDLEVLKERKCQQVENPRGKIIIDQNTPVTVRNDGPVKLKPEQITQIQPQKLTLKLRSGEPQTFSLKFKRAEDYPIDLYYLMDLSFSMRDDLENVKKLGTDLMREMKKITSDFKIGFGSFVEKTVMPYISTTPARLLNPCTGSENCTSPFSYKNVLKLTENGEEFNRLVSQQQISGNLDSPEGGFDAIMQVAVCQDQIGWRNVTRLLVFSTDAGFHFAGDGKLGGIVLPNDGKCHLENNMYTMSHYYDYPSIAHLVQKLSENNIQTIFAVTEEFQSVYKELKNLIPKSEVGTLSADSNNVMKLIIDAYNSLSSEVVLESPKRPAGASISYKSICKDNMVNTGENGNKCVNISIGDEVHFNITVESHKCPSNGKPEVFTIKPQGFREEVTVVLDYICDCDCAAKGEANSQRCSEGSGSYECGSCKCNEGRIGQTCECSKDDVRTEDLDANCRKDNGTDICSNNGDCVCGTCECRKRDNPAEAYSGQFCECDNFNCDRSNNKLCGGHGRCECRKCICDANYTGSACDCSMDTSTCVASNGQICNGRGECECGSCKCTDSKFQGPTCEACPTCPGVCTEHKDCVECLTFQTGVKKDVCKDECKNFRLFRVQEQKLLPQPNDQTFPLVICKERDENDCSFYFSFAVRNNTNEVYVLLMIIHDRREFAKFEKEKMNAIWDTGENPIYKSAVTTVVNPKYEGK
;
A
#
# COMPACT_ATOMS: atom_id res chain seq x y z
N MET A 1 11.11 -47.97 61.25
CA MET A 1 11.64 -46.61 61.35
C MET A 1 11.30 -45.89 60.05
N GLU A 2 10.35 -44.96 59.97
CA GLU A 2 9.10 -44.69 60.72
C GLU A 2 8.33 -43.60 59.92
N PHE A 3 6.98 -43.57 59.98
CA PHE A 3 6.04 -42.43 59.86
C PHE A 3 6.41 -41.17 59.01
N THR A 4 5.56 -40.55 58.16
CA THR A 4 4.18 -40.75 57.61
C THR A 4 3.92 -39.68 56.51
N SER A 5 2.79 -39.46 55.81
CA SER A 5 1.44 -40.09 55.66
C SER A 5 0.70 -39.48 54.46
N GLN A 6 -0.15 -40.26 53.77
CA GLN A 6 -1.35 -39.83 52.99
C GLN A 6 -1.14 -38.91 51.76
N GLY A 7 -1.93 -39.00 50.67
CA GLY A 7 -2.88 -40.06 50.30
C GLY A 7 -3.79 -39.75 49.08
N ARG A 8 -4.22 -40.83 48.40
CA ARG A 8 -5.43 -40.98 47.52
C ARG A 8 -5.65 -40.08 46.28
N MET A 9 -5.76 -40.77 45.13
CA MET A 9 -6.85 -40.69 44.10
C MET A 9 -7.02 -39.39 43.29
N HIS A 10 -7.54 -39.39 42.05
CA HIS A 10 -8.02 -40.46 41.16
C HIS A 10 -7.71 -40.08 39.69
N ALA A 11 -7.66 -41.04 38.75
CA ALA A 11 -7.33 -40.79 37.34
C ALA A 11 -8.45 -41.18 36.35
N CYS A 12 -8.63 -40.39 35.28
CA CYS A 12 -9.30 -40.65 33.99
C CYS A 12 -9.04 -39.47 33.04
N ALA A 13 -9.03 -39.55 31.70
CA ALA A 13 -8.86 -40.67 30.76
C ALA A 13 -8.70 -40.09 29.31
N LYS A 14 -8.21 -40.90 28.35
CA LYS A 14 -7.95 -40.55 26.92
C LYS A 14 -6.75 -39.59 26.72
N VAL A 15 -6.11 -39.48 25.55
CA VAL A 15 -6.30 -40.13 24.23
C VAL A 15 -5.04 -40.93 23.84
N ASN A 16 -5.18 -42.00 23.06
CA ASN A 16 -4.08 -42.72 22.42
C ASN A 16 -4.34 -42.79 20.89
N ALA A 17 -3.48 -42.17 20.06
CA ALA A 17 -3.65 -42.11 18.61
C ALA A 17 -2.34 -41.76 17.84
N ALA A 18 -1.26 -42.50 18.06
CA ALA A 18 -0.02 -42.31 17.29
C ALA A 18 -0.03 -43.14 15.99
N HIS A 19 -0.64 -42.63 14.90
CA HIS A 19 -0.50 -43.20 13.55
C HIS A 19 -0.92 -42.21 12.44
N LEU A 20 -0.01 -41.29 12.05
CA LEU A 20 0.15 -40.71 10.69
C LEU A 20 1.13 -39.52 10.71
N THR A 21 2.43 -39.81 10.75
CA THR A 21 3.49 -38.80 10.49
C THR A 21 4.61 -39.39 9.63
N ALA A 22 4.24 -40.27 8.70
CA ALA A 22 5.11 -40.99 7.79
C ALA A 22 4.63 -40.88 6.32
N ALA A 23 4.15 -39.69 5.93
CA ALA A 23 3.59 -39.43 4.60
C ALA A 23 3.90 -38.04 3.99
N LEU A 24 4.57 -37.13 4.73
CA LEU A 24 4.72 -35.70 4.34
C LEU A 24 6.16 -35.20 4.17
N ASN A 25 7.16 -36.08 4.24
CA ASN A 25 8.56 -35.76 3.89
C ASN A 25 9.03 -36.44 2.59
N ALA A 26 8.08 -36.88 1.74
CA ALA A 26 8.33 -37.63 0.51
C ALA A 26 7.87 -36.91 -0.78
N SER A 27 7.65 -35.59 -0.72
CA SER A 27 7.19 -34.76 -1.85
C SER A 27 8.05 -33.50 -2.11
N SER A 28 9.11 -33.27 -1.32
CA SER A 28 9.93 -32.05 -1.39
C SER A 28 11.32 -32.22 -2.02
N GLN A 29 11.67 -33.43 -2.50
CA GLN A 29 13.00 -33.71 -3.11
C GLN A 29 12.95 -34.05 -4.61
N SER A 30 11.78 -34.19 -5.22
CA SER A 30 11.63 -34.61 -6.63
C SER A 30 11.66 -33.46 -7.66
N VAL A 31 11.66 -32.19 -7.22
CA VAL A 31 11.57 -31.02 -8.12
C VAL A 31 12.93 -30.33 -8.32
N ILE A 32 13.83 -30.36 -7.33
CA ILE A 32 15.16 -29.71 -7.40
C ILE A 32 16.16 -30.55 -8.24
N ALA A 33 15.82 -31.80 -8.57
CA ALA A 33 16.65 -32.70 -9.37
C ALA A 33 16.53 -32.53 -10.91
N LEU A 34 15.64 -31.65 -11.41
CA LEU A 34 15.33 -31.53 -12.85
C LEU A 34 15.67 -30.18 -13.52
N GLN A 35 16.07 -29.15 -12.77
CA GLN A 35 16.53 -27.87 -13.35
C GLN A 35 18.06 -27.72 -13.44
N SER A 36 18.83 -28.67 -12.91
CA SER A 36 20.31 -28.65 -12.92
C SER A 36 20.96 -29.39 -14.10
N ALA A 37 20.16 -30.04 -14.97
CA ALA A 37 20.65 -30.87 -16.08
C ALA A 37 20.66 -30.17 -17.47
N ALA A 38 20.03 -29.00 -17.61
CA ALA A 38 19.74 -28.39 -18.93
C ALA A 38 20.77 -27.37 -19.44
N GLN A 39 21.83 -27.04 -18.68
CA GLN A 39 22.70 -25.90 -18.99
C GLN A 39 24.23 -26.18 -18.98
N ARG A 40 24.65 -27.43 -19.20
CA ARG A 40 26.07 -27.79 -19.43
C ARG A 40 26.30 -28.73 -20.62
N ARG A 41 25.85 -28.36 -21.83
CA ARG A 41 26.21 -29.12 -23.05
C ARG A 41 26.20 -28.36 -24.39
N PHE A 42 26.76 -27.15 -24.46
CA PHE A 42 27.07 -26.49 -25.74
C PHE A 42 28.30 -25.56 -25.70
N LYS A 43 29.52 -26.14 -25.67
CA LYS A 43 30.77 -25.43 -26.07
C LYS A 43 32.00 -26.35 -26.24
N SER A 44 32.01 -27.23 -27.24
CA SER A 44 33.23 -27.60 -28.00
C SER A 44 32.88 -28.52 -29.19
N LEU A 45 33.84 -28.64 -30.12
CA LEU A 45 33.78 -29.35 -31.41
C LEU A 45 32.91 -28.68 -32.49
N GLY A 46 33.39 -28.73 -33.74
CA GLY A 46 32.75 -28.11 -34.90
C GLY A 46 33.39 -28.56 -36.21
N SER A 47 33.29 -27.69 -37.23
CA SER A 47 33.81 -27.82 -38.60
C SER A 47 32.93 -28.53 -39.65
N LYS A 48 32.99 -27.96 -40.86
CA LYS A 48 32.65 -28.49 -42.21
C LYS A 48 31.19 -28.54 -42.69
N GLN A 49 30.92 -27.61 -43.64
CA GLN A 49 30.23 -27.81 -44.93
C GLN A 49 28.70 -28.06 -44.92
N SER A 50 27.94 -27.77 -46.00
CA SER A 50 28.03 -26.77 -47.10
C SER A 50 26.73 -26.85 -47.94
N ARG A 51 26.46 -25.86 -48.80
CA ARG A 51 25.33 -25.75 -49.77
C ARG A 51 23.93 -25.50 -49.16
N SER A 52 22.93 -24.92 -49.86
CA SER A 52 22.81 -23.77 -50.81
C SER A 52 21.41 -23.81 -51.46
N VAL A 53 20.92 -22.68 -52.03
CA VAL A 53 19.60 -22.50 -52.70
C VAL A 53 18.42 -22.43 -51.70
N GLY A 54 17.39 -21.58 -51.85
CA GLY A 54 17.09 -20.45 -52.74
C GLY A 54 15.65 -19.95 -52.44
N MET A 55 15.41 -18.66 -52.15
CA MET A 55 15.10 -17.54 -53.08
C MET A 55 13.60 -17.43 -53.47
N LEU A 56 13.06 -16.19 -53.51
CA LEU A 56 11.65 -15.77 -53.75
C LEU A 56 10.69 -15.96 -52.54
N GLY A 57 9.71 -15.09 -52.24
CA GLY A 57 9.44 -13.72 -52.71
C GLY A 57 7.95 -13.27 -52.57
N TRP A 58 7.70 -11.96 -52.30
CA TRP A 58 6.39 -11.24 -52.28
C TRP A 58 5.46 -11.61 -51.07
N SER A 59 5.01 -10.73 -50.14
CA SER A 59 4.20 -9.47 -50.16
C SER A 59 2.67 -9.73 -50.18
N VAL A 60 1.75 -9.09 -49.42
CA VAL A 60 1.76 -7.88 -48.54
C VAL A 60 0.71 -8.01 -47.39
N ASN A 61 0.79 -7.13 -46.37
CA ASN A 61 -0.26 -6.74 -45.39
C ASN A 61 -0.75 -7.76 -44.33
N GLY A 62 -0.73 -7.34 -43.05
CA GLY A 62 -1.29 -8.08 -41.90
C GLY A 62 -0.88 -7.47 -40.56
N VAL A 63 -1.80 -6.71 -39.95
CA VAL A 63 -1.67 -5.83 -38.76
C VAL A 63 -1.28 -6.54 -37.44
N GLU A 64 -0.81 -5.71 -36.49
CA GLU A 64 -0.79 -5.88 -35.02
C GLU A 64 0.46 -6.42 -34.31
N ILE A 65 0.83 -5.70 -33.24
CA ILE A 65 1.99 -5.93 -32.37
C ILE A 65 1.45 -5.90 -30.93
N LEU A 66 1.63 -7.00 -30.19
CA LEU A 66 1.39 -7.04 -28.75
C LEU A 66 2.57 -7.73 -28.06
N HIS A 67 3.43 -6.92 -27.44
CA HIS A 67 4.38 -7.39 -26.44
C HIS A 67 3.94 -6.87 -25.07
N SER A 68 3.70 -7.79 -24.14
CA SER A 68 3.35 -7.49 -22.76
C SER A 68 4.52 -6.84 -22.01
N TRP A 69 4.17 -5.91 -21.11
CA TRP A 69 5.03 -5.51 -20.00
C TRP A 69 4.34 -5.93 -18.70
N ASP A 70 4.93 -6.92 -18.03
CA ASP A 70 4.61 -7.26 -16.65
C ASP A 70 5.54 -6.48 -15.73
N GLU A 71 5.01 -5.63 -14.85
CA GLU A 71 5.74 -5.14 -13.67
C GLU A 71 4.91 -5.41 -12.40
N PRO A 72 5.48 -6.06 -11.36
CA PRO A 72 4.81 -6.32 -10.08
C PRO A 72 4.85 -5.09 -9.14
N PRO A 73 3.94 -5.03 -8.14
CA PRO A 73 3.77 -3.82 -7.32
C PRO A 73 4.86 -3.62 -6.27
N VAL A 74 5.24 -2.36 -6.05
CA VAL A 74 6.09 -1.94 -4.92
C VAL A 74 5.21 -1.63 -3.71
N ALA A 75 5.41 -2.38 -2.62
CA ALA A 75 4.80 -2.07 -1.33
C ALA A 75 5.64 -1.07 -0.55
N PHE A 76 4.99 -0.06 0.05
CA PHE A 76 5.55 0.73 1.14
C PHE A 76 4.83 0.35 2.44
N TYR A 77 5.59 0.13 3.51
CA TYR A 77 5.06 0.14 4.87
C TYR A 77 5.98 0.95 5.77
N SER A 78 5.38 1.76 6.63
CA SER A 78 6.07 2.64 7.57
C SER A 78 6.10 2.05 8.98
N GLY A 79 7.09 2.47 9.77
CA GLY A 79 6.79 2.84 11.16
C GLY A 79 7.70 2.29 12.27
N PHE A 80 8.13 3.24 13.12
CA PHE A 80 8.47 3.06 14.54
C PHE A 80 9.78 2.26 14.84
N ILE A 81 10.45 2.41 15.99
CA ILE A 81 9.97 2.72 17.35
C ILE A 81 10.78 3.86 18.04
N SER A 82 10.12 4.56 18.98
CA SER A 82 10.78 5.54 19.89
C SER A 82 11.34 4.86 21.14
N GLY A 83 12.43 5.34 21.75
CA GLY A 83 12.40 6.56 22.56
C GLY A 83 13.09 6.32 23.92
N TYR A 84 12.51 6.84 25.01
CA TYR A 84 13.02 6.81 26.40
C TYR A 84 14.25 7.74 26.66
N GLN A 85 14.38 8.46 27.79
CA GLN A 85 13.54 8.50 29.00
C GLN A 85 13.69 9.82 29.79
N ARG A 86 12.57 10.46 30.16
CA ARG A 86 12.38 11.06 31.51
C ARG A 86 10.93 11.51 31.78
N ARG A 87 10.36 11.03 32.89
CA ARG A 87 9.18 11.58 33.57
C ARG A 87 9.40 11.47 35.07
N LEU A 88 9.16 12.57 35.78
CA LEU A 88 8.87 12.76 37.22
C LEU A 88 9.17 14.26 37.52
N GLY A 89 8.38 15.01 38.29
CA GLY A 89 7.18 14.67 39.05
C GLY A 89 6.04 15.69 38.87
N SER A 90 5.16 15.81 39.86
CA SER A 90 3.82 16.39 39.70
C SER A 90 3.46 17.48 40.72
N ALA A 91 2.90 18.57 40.20
CA ALA A 91 1.77 19.33 40.74
C ALA A 91 1.89 20.21 42.01
N SER A 92 0.95 21.16 42.04
CA SER A 92 0.34 21.84 43.19
C SER A 92 0.98 23.13 43.73
N VAL A 93 0.20 23.83 44.55
CA VAL A 93 0.28 25.28 44.85
C VAL A 93 0.40 25.50 46.36
N THR A 94 1.07 26.59 46.73
CA THR A 94 1.35 27.14 48.07
C THR A 94 0.47 26.69 49.25
N SER A 95 1.12 26.35 50.39
CA SER A 95 0.91 27.08 51.66
C SER A 95 1.91 26.70 52.79
N SER A 96 2.01 27.60 53.79
CA SER A 96 2.46 27.42 55.19
C SER A 96 3.93 27.09 55.58
N VAL A 97 4.53 28.06 56.28
CA VAL A 97 5.41 27.95 57.50
C VAL A 97 6.88 27.43 57.34
N GLY A 98 7.82 28.12 58.03
CA GLY A 98 9.25 27.76 58.18
C GLY A 98 9.59 27.31 59.62
N PRO A 99 10.73 27.68 60.28
CA PRO A 99 11.88 28.48 59.79
C PRO A 99 13.31 28.03 60.27
N LEU A 100 14.37 28.52 59.60
CA LEU A 100 15.74 28.82 60.15
C LEU A 100 16.58 27.67 60.78
N PRO A 101 17.86 27.87 61.21
CA PRO A 101 18.90 28.87 60.86
C PRO A 101 20.31 28.26 60.51
N GLU A 102 21.34 29.13 60.43
CA GLU A 102 22.80 28.89 60.62
C GLU A 102 23.69 28.44 59.43
N THR A 103 24.94 28.92 59.23
CA THR A 103 25.73 30.05 59.84
C THR A 103 26.78 30.66 58.86
N PHE A 104 27.29 31.86 59.19
CA PHE A 104 28.43 32.61 58.58
C PHE A 104 29.80 32.15 59.20
N PRO A 105 31.02 32.74 58.96
CA PRO A 105 31.47 34.01 58.33
C PRO A 105 32.43 33.81 57.09
N ILE A 106 33.45 34.60 56.63
CA ILE A 106 34.41 35.62 57.14
C ILE A 106 34.79 36.69 56.06
N MET A 107 35.32 37.83 56.53
CA MET A 107 36.06 38.96 55.91
C MET A 107 36.99 38.63 54.70
N THR A 108 37.00 39.34 53.56
CA THR A 108 37.29 40.77 53.20
C THR A 108 38.76 41.23 53.25
N HIS A 109 39.34 41.58 52.10
CA HIS A 109 40.24 42.75 51.96
C HIS A 109 40.32 43.30 50.50
N PHE A 110 40.86 44.52 50.38
CA PHE A 110 40.91 45.41 49.20
C PHE A 110 41.64 44.82 47.95
N SER A 111 41.45 45.30 46.71
CA SER A 111 41.53 46.72 46.29
C SER A 111 40.86 47.06 44.93
N LYS A 112 40.88 48.35 44.55
CA LYS A 112 40.21 48.93 43.36
C LYS A 112 41.20 49.21 42.23
N LEU A 113 40.80 48.98 40.97
CA LEU A 113 40.91 49.89 39.81
C LEU A 113 40.31 49.21 38.55
N GLY A 114 39.83 49.97 37.56
CA GLY A 114 39.45 49.40 36.25
C GLY A 114 37.96 49.32 35.86
N ARG A 115 37.06 50.18 36.38
CA ARG A 115 35.73 50.39 35.78
C ARG A 115 35.69 51.76 35.06
N GLY A 116 35.59 51.72 33.73
CA GLY A 116 35.50 52.91 32.87
C GLY A 116 35.55 52.60 31.37
N PHE A 117 36.46 51.72 30.94
CA PHE A 117 36.70 51.47 29.51
C PHE A 117 35.74 50.45 28.84
N PHE A 118 35.26 49.46 29.57
CA PHE A 118 34.55 48.30 28.99
C PHE A 118 33.06 48.52 28.65
N PHE A 119 32.46 49.66 29.01
CA PHE A 119 31.04 49.92 28.69
C PHE A 119 30.83 50.55 27.30
N SER A 120 31.80 51.30 26.76
CA SER A 120 31.67 51.95 25.45
C SER A 120 31.68 50.93 24.30
N VAL A 121 32.69 50.05 24.28
CA VAL A 121 32.93 49.10 23.18
C VAL A 121 31.75 48.16 22.96
N ARG A 122 31.11 47.68 24.04
CA ARG A 122 29.98 46.75 23.94
C ARG A 122 28.72 47.40 23.37
N GLN A 123 28.57 48.72 23.51
CA GLN A 123 27.41 49.46 22.99
C GLN A 123 27.60 49.93 21.54
N GLN A 124 28.85 50.10 21.09
CA GLN A 124 29.15 50.29 19.66
C GLN A 124 29.01 49.00 18.84
N LEU A 125 29.45 47.85 19.37
CA LEU A 125 29.34 46.57 18.63
C LEU A 125 27.89 46.16 18.32
N VAL A 126 26.95 46.35 19.26
CA VAL A 126 25.52 46.03 19.03
C VAL A 126 24.91 46.93 17.93
N ARG A 127 25.25 48.22 17.91
CA ARG A 127 24.80 49.13 16.84
C ARG A 127 25.40 48.79 15.48
N ILE A 128 26.59 48.19 15.44
CA ILE A 128 27.20 47.72 14.19
C ILE A 128 26.50 46.46 13.68
N SER A 129 26.11 45.51 14.55
CA SER A 129 25.28 44.37 14.10
C SER A 129 23.90 44.81 13.60
N GLU A 130 23.21 45.71 14.33
CA GLU A 130 21.90 46.24 13.91
C GLU A 130 21.99 46.99 12.56
N LEU A 131 23.08 47.73 12.32
CA LEU A 131 23.31 48.39 11.02
C LEU A 131 23.67 47.41 9.91
N MET A 132 24.44 46.36 10.19
CA MET A 132 24.76 45.35 9.17
C MET A 132 23.55 44.48 8.81
N GLU A 133 22.70 44.09 9.76
CA GLU A 133 21.47 43.35 9.46
C GLU A 133 20.51 44.17 8.59
N ASN A 134 20.31 45.46 8.89
CA ASN A 134 19.46 46.33 8.08
C ASN A 134 20.06 46.63 6.69
N VAL A 135 21.38 46.75 6.57
CA VAL A 135 22.04 46.90 5.25
C VAL A 135 21.98 45.60 4.44
N LEU A 136 22.16 44.42 5.06
CA LEU A 136 21.97 43.15 4.37
C LEU A 136 20.51 42.95 3.93
N PHE A 137 19.53 43.33 4.75
CA PHE A 137 18.12 43.30 4.34
C PHE A 137 17.83 44.24 3.15
N ALA A 138 18.37 45.46 3.16
CA ALA A 138 18.21 46.42 2.06
C ALA A 138 18.90 45.96 0.76
N VAL A 139 20.06 45.29 0.86
CA VAL A 139 20.79 44.74 -0.30
C VAL A 139 20.13 43.44 -0.81
N ALA A 140 19.56 42.61 0.08
CA ALA A 140 18.79 41.42 -0.30
C ALA A 140 17.46 41.79 -0.98
N GLN A 141 16.79 42.86 -0.53
CA GLN A 141 15.55 43.37 -1.15
C GLN A 141 15.77 44.20 -2.42
N SER A 142 17.01 44.34 -2.91
CA SER A 142 17.35 45.05 -4.15
C SER A 142 18.05 44.21 -5.22
N ASN A 143 18.17 42.88 -5.03
CA ASN A 143 18.84 41.96 -5.97
C ASN A 143 17.99 40.74 -6.39
N PHE A 144 16.66 40.83 -6.31
CA PHE A 144 15.73 39.83 -6.89
C PHE A 144 15.25 40.21 -8.31
N SER A 145 16.17 40.73 -9.14
CA SER A 145 15.92 41.08 -10.54
C SER A 145 17.18 40.86 -11.41
N LEU A 146 17.68 39.62 -11.42
CA LEU A 146 18.59 39.13 -12.45
C LEU A 146 17.96 37.91 -13.13
N SER A 147 17.89 37.95 -14.45
CA SER A 147 16.94 37.15 -15.22
C SER A 147 17.36 35.70 -15.38
N ASP A 148 16.72 34.80 -14.62
CA ASP A 148 16.21 33.60 -15.26
C ASP A 148 14.90 33.97 -15.99
N GLY A 149 14.79 33.65 -17.28
CA GLY A 149 13.69 34.16 -18.12
C GLY A 149 12.31 33.66 -17.66
N SER A 150 11.29 34.51 -17.77
CA SER A 150 9.90 34.15 -17.45
C SER A 150 9.49 32.87 -18.19
N ILE A 151 8.76 31.99 -17.49
CA ILE A 151 8.19 30.77 -18.07
C ILE A 151 7.24 31.07 -19.24
N CYS A 152 6.56 32.22 -19.19
CA CYS A 152 5.64 32.69 -20.23
C CYS A 152 6.40 33.05 -21.53
N ILE A 153 7.53 33.75 -21.40
CA ILE A 153 8.42 34.08 -22.53
C ILE A 153 9.10 32.80 -23.06
N LYS A 154 9.64 31.96 -22.16
CA LYS A 154 10.32 30.69 -22.51
C LYS A 154 9.44 29.73 -23.29
N ALA A 155 8.12 29.74 -23.06
CA ALA A 155 7.16 28.92 -23.79
C ALA A 155 6.99 29.34 -25.27
N ASN A 156 7.44 30.53 -25.67
CA ASN A 156 7.39 31.04 -27.04
C ASN A 156 5.99 30.95 -27.69
N ALA A 157 4.93 31.18 -26.90
CA ALA A 157 3.54 30.97 -27.31
C ALA A 157 3.14 31.82 -28.53
N GLN A 158 2.51 31.20 -29.53
CA GLN A 158 2.11 31.83 -30.80
C GLN A 158 0.64 32.24 -30.84
N SER A 159 -0.13 31.97 -29.79
CA SER A 159 -1.53 32.39 -29.65
C SER A 159 -1.89 32.68 -28.19
N CYS A 160 -3.04 33.33 -27.99
CA CYS A 160 -3.54 33.61 -26.65
C CYS A 160 -3.85 32.31 -25.89
N GLY A 161 -4.53 31.35 -26.54
CA GLY A 161 -4.78 30.01 -26.01
C GLY A 161 -3.52 29.22 -25.63
N GLU A 162 -2.46 29.27 -26.44
CA GLU A 162 -1.16 28.69 -26.04
C GLU A 162 -0.61 29.36 -24.78
N CYS A 163 -0.65 30.70 -24.71
CA CYS A 163 -0.09 31.45 -23.59
C CYS A 163 -0.78 31.17 -22.26
N ILE A 164 -2.12 31.16 -22.22
CA ILE A 164 -2.87 30.92 -20.98
C ILE A 164 -2.75 29.49 -20.46
N GLN A 165 -2.32 28.56 -21.32
CA GLN A 165 -2.07 27.15 -20.96
C GLN A 165 -0.70 26.91 -20.30
N VAL A 166 0.23 27.88 -20.36
CA VAL A 166 1.58 27.75 -19.78
C VAL A 166 1.56 27.80 -18.25
N SER A 167 0.83 28.76 -17.68
CA SER A 167 0.72 28.98 -16.23
C SER A 167 -0.42 29.94 -15.92
N GLU A 168 -0.96 29.91 -14.69
CA GLU A 168 -1.90 30.90 -14.18
C GLU A 168 -1.34 32.34 -14.09
N LYS A 169 0.00 32.50 -14.14
CA LYS A 169 0.70 33.79 -14.06
C LYS A 169 0.88 34.49 -15.40
N CYS A 170 0.74 33.77 -16.51
CA CYS A 170 0.89 34.33 -17.84
C CYS A 170 -0.35 35.13 -18.24
N GLY A 171 -0.14 36.27 -18.88
CA GLY A 171 -1.17 37.01 -19.60
C GLY A 171 -0.78 37.17 -21.07
N TRP A 172 -1.76 37.51 -21.91
CA TRP A 172 -1.53 37.85 -23.31
C TRP A 172 -1.96 39.29 -23.61
N CYS A 173 -1.06 40.11 -24.13
CA CYS A 173 -1.39 41.49 -24.50
C CYS A 173 -2.08 41.57 -25.87
N THR A 174 -3.31 42.09 -25.91
CA THR A 174 -4.12 42.22 -27.13
C THR A 174 -4.02 43.58 -27.82
N ASP A 175 -3.32 44.56 -27.24
CA ASP A 175 -3.14 45.87 -27.86
C ASP A 175 -2.36 45.76 -29.18
N GLU A 176 -2.91 46.32 -30.26
CA GLU A 176 -2.34 46.17 -31.62
C GLU A 176 -0.88 46.64 -31.68
N ASN A 177 -0.59 47.82 -31.11
CA ASN A 177 0.71 48.48 -31.15
C ASN A 177 1.70 48.08 -30.02
N PHE A 178 1.48 46.94 -29.33
CA PHE A 178 2.31 46.52 -28.19
C PHE A 178 3.74 46.07 -28.55
N LEU A 179 3.93 45.50 -29.75
CA LEU A 179 5.23 44.99 -30.18
C LEU A 179 6.06 46.10 -30.84
N THR A 180 7.26 46.35 -30.31
CA THR A 180 8.26 47.18 -30.99
C THR A 180 8.82 46.46 -32.22
N VAL A 181 9.16 47.21 -33.27
CA VAL A 181 9.71 46.68 -34.53
C VAL A 181 10.90 45.76 -34.25
N GLY A 182 10.87 44.55 -34.82
CA GLY A 182 11.89 43.50 -34.59
C GLY A 182 11.62 42.56 -33.40
N SER A 183 10.57 42.79 -32.60
CA SER A 183 10.21 41.88 -31.49
C SER A 183 9.49 40.62 -32.00
N PRO A 184 9.73 39.43 -31.41
CA PRO A 184 8.99 38.23 -31.76
C PRO A 184 7.52 38.34 -31.31
N LYS A 185 6.63 37.71 -32.08
CA LYS A 185 5.18 37.68 -31.80
C LYS A 185 4.84 37.16 -30.40
N SER A 186 5.60 36.17 -29.93
CA SER A 186 5.48 35.56 -28.61
C SER A 186 5.79 36.50 -27.44
N ALA A 187 6.45 37.64 -27.67
CA ALA A 187 6.64 38.67 -26.65
C ALA A 187 5.33 39.39 -26.25
N ARG A 188 4.16 38.98 -26.80
CA ARG A 188 2.82 39.27 -26.27
C ARG A 188 2.44 38.40 -25.07
N CYS A 189 3.05 37.23 -24.92
CA CYS A 189 2.91 36.35 -23.75
C CYS A 189 4.00 36.68 -22.73
N ASP A 190 3.61 37.05 -21.51
CA ASP A 190 4.54 37.44 -20.45
C ASP A 190 3.87 37.29 -19.08
N ASP A 191 4.62 37.45 -17.99
CA ASP A 191 4.02 37.54 -16.65
C ASP A 191 3.14 38.80 -16.53
N LEU A 192 2.01 38.68 -15.82
CA LEU A 192 1.00 39.75 -15.73
C LEU A 192 1.53 41.11 -15.25
N GLU A 193 2.52 41.14 -14.38
CA GLU A 193 3.14 42.39 -13.91
C GLU A 193 4.06 43.01 -14.97
N VAL A 194 4.81 42.18 -15.71
CA VAL A 194 5.69 42.63 -16.80
C VAL A 194 4.88 43.23 -17.94
N LEU A 195 3.69 42.70 -18.25
CA LEU A 195 2.77 43.31 -19.22
C LEU A 195 2.29 44.70 -18.79
N LYS A 196 2.06 44.93 -17.49
CA LYS A 196 1.68 46.25 -16.94
C LYS A 196 2.85 47.23 -16.96
N GLU A 197 4.06 46.78 -16.63
CA GLU A 197 5.28 47.59 -16.73
C GLU A 197 5.57 48.00 -18.18
N ARG A 198 5.34 47.09 -19.14
CA ARG A 198 5.35 47.32 -20.59
C ARG A 198 4.12 48.09 -21.10
N LYS A 199 3.25 48.56 -20.20
CA LYS A 199 2.08 49.44 -20.43
C LYS A 199 0.98 48.85 -21.33
N CYS A 200 0.83 47.54 -21.39
CA CYS A 200 -0.33 46.92 -22.01
C CYS A 200 -1.61 47.35 -21.27
N GLN A 201 -2.60 47.85 -22.01
CA GLN A 201 -3.91 48.28 -21.51
C GLN A 201 -4.89 47.10 -21.47
N GLN A 202 -4.86 46.23 -22.48
CA GLN A 202 -5.76 45.08 -22.60
C GLN A 202 -4.97 43.77 -22.50
N VAL A 203 -5.06 43.13 -21.33
CA VAL A 203 -4.42 41.84 -21.05
C VAL A 203 -5.49 40.77 -20.88
N GLU A 204 -5.44 39.75 -21.73
CA GLU A 204 -6.24 38.54 -21.61
C GLU A 204 -5.63 37.63 -20.53
N ASN A 205 -6.47 37.30 -19.55
CA ASN A 205 -6.10 36.53 -18.37
C ASN A 205 -7.36 35.83 -17.81
N PRO A 206 -8.00 34.93 -18.56
CA PRO A 206 -9.18 34.21 -18.09
C PRO A 206 -8.81 33.38 -16.86
N ARG A 207 -9.69 33.35 -15.86
CA ARG A 207 -9.49 32.67 -14.58
C ARG A 207 -10.51 31.56 -14.37
N GLY A 208 -10.09 30.53 -13.64
CA GLY A 208 -10.95 29.44 -13.20
C GLY A 208 -12.14 29.92 -12.37
N LYS A 209 -13.23 29.15 -12.38
CA LYS A 209 -14.45 29.48 -11.64
C LYS A 209 -15.23 28.24 -11.22
N ILE A 210 -15.71 28.26 -9.99
CA ILE A 210 -16.64 27.27 -9.43
C ILE A 210 -18.08 27.75 -9.65
N ILE A 211 -18.93 26.88 -10.19
CA ILE A 211 -20.38 27.10 -10.36
C ILE A 211 -21.07 25.93 -9.67
N ILE A 212 -21.94 26.20 -8.69
CA ILE A 212 -22.67 25.14 -7.98
C ILE A 212 -24.05 24.99 -8.63
N ASP A 213 -24.26 23.87 -9.32
CA ASP A 213 -25.46 23.61 -10.12
C ASP A 213 -26.62 23.03 -9.27
N GLN A 214 -26.29 22.24 -8.24
CA GLN A 214 -27.26 21.66 -7.31
C GLN A 214 -26.69 21.64 -5.89
N ASN A 215 -27.39 22.32 -4.97
CA ASN A 215 -26.91 22.63 -3.63
C ASN A 215 -28.01 22.44 -2.55
N THR A 216 -28.72 21.31 -2.59
CA THR A 216 -29.67 20.91 -1.55
C THR A 216 -28.93 20.86 -0.20
N PRO A 217 -29.44 21.52 0.87
CA PRO A 217 -28.85 21.40 2.21
C PRO A 217 -28.90 19.95 2.72
N VAL A 218 -27.90 19.55 3.52
CA VAL A 218 -27.95 18.28 4.23
C VAL A 218 -29.17 18.21 5.16
N THR A 219 -29.80 17.05 5.27
CA THR A 219 -31.00 16.86 6.08
C THR A 219 -30.70 17.02 7.57
N VAL A 220 -31.32 18.02 8.19
CA VAL A 220 -31.42 18.14 9.64
C VAL A 220 -32.81 17.66 10.04
N ARG A 221 -32.87 16.64 10.92
CA ARG A 221 -34.14 16.20 11.47
C ARG A 221 -34.50 17.13 12.63
N ASN A 222 -35.72 17.67 12.58
CA ASN A 222 -36.39 18.24 13.76
C ASN A 222 -37.35 17.17 14.29
N ASP A 223 -37.69 17.19 15.58
CA ASP A 223 -38.55 16.21 16.27
C ASP A 223 -40.04 16.23 15.88
N GLY A 224 -40.34 16.32 14.58
CA GLY A 224 -41.68 16.22 14.02
C GLY A 224 -42.04 14.78 13.63
N PRO A 225 -43.33 14.39 13.70
CA PRO A 225 -43.79 13.01 13.46
C PRO A 225 -43.79 12.59 11.97
N VAL A 226 -43.05 13.28 11.10
CA VAL A 226 -43.04 13.04 9.65
C VAL A 226 -41.89 12.09 9.29
N LYS A 227 -42.23 10.85 8.93
CA LYS A 227 -41.27 9.92 8.32
C LYS A 227 -40.95 10.41 6.90
N LEU A 228 -39.75 10.96 6.72
CA LEU A 228 -39.20 11.29 5.40
C LEU A 228 -39.03 10.01 4.57
N LYS A 229 -39.22 10.10 3.26
CA LYS A 229 -38.87 9.03 2.34
C LYS A 229 -37.36 9.01 2.07
N PRO A 230 -36.76 7.86 1.67
CA PRO A 230 -35.32 7.77 1.41
C PRO A 230 -34.83 8.81 0.38
N GLU A 231 -35.65 9.13 -0.63
CA GLU A 231 -35.33 10.07 -1.70
C GLU A 231 -35.40 11.55 -1.27
N GLN A 232 -35.80 11.81 -0.01
CA GLN A 232 -35.87 13.15 0.60
C GLN A 232 -34.75 13.38 1.61
N ILE A 233 -33.92 12.37 1.87
CA ILE A 233 -32.75 12.49 2.74
C ILE A 233 -31.54 12.87 1.86
N THR A 234 -30.67 13.73 2.39
CA THR A 234 -29.47 14.22 1.72
C THR A 234 -28.36 14.33 2.77
N GLN A 235 -27.32 13.54 2.59
CA GLN A 235 -26.14 13.46 3.45
C GLN A 235 -24.96 14.28 2.92
N ILE A 236 -24.86 14.51 1.60
CA ILE A 236 -23.80 15.32 0.99
C ILE A 236 -24.31 16.65 0.46
N GLN A 237 -23.45 17.67 0.47
CA GLN A 237 -23.71 18.98 -0.13
C GLN A 237 -22.38 19.59 -0.64
N PRO A 238 -22.32 20.15 -1.86
CA PRO A 238 -23.34 20.16 -2.92
C PRO A 238 -23.51 18.78 -3.58
N GLN A 239 -24.49 18.61 -4.48
CA GLN A 239 -24.71 17.36 -5.24
C GLN A 239 -24.21 17.46 -6.68
N LYS A 240 -24.21 18.67 -7.26
CA LYS A 240 -23.63 18.91 -8.59
C LYS A 240 -22.96 20.27 -8.66
N LEU A 241 -21.79 20.31 -9.30
CA LEU A 241 -21.06 21.53 -9.60
C LEU A 241 -20.26 21.43 -10.91
N THR A 242 -20.02 22.58 -11.53
CA THR A 242 -19.18 22.75 -12.70
C THR A 242 -17.93 23.55 -12.31
N LEU A 243 -16.74 22.98 -12.54
CA LEU A 243 -15.45 23.64 -12.40
C LEU A 243 -14.98 24.10 -13.78
N LYS A 244 -14.91 25.41 -13.98
CA LYS A 244 -14.10 25.99 -15.05
C LYS A 244 -12.64 25.96 -14.61
N LEU A 245 -11.82 25.11 -15.24
CA LEU A 245 -10.40 24.95 -14.96
C LEU A 245 -9.55 25.67 -16.02
N ARG A 246 -8.48 26.33 -15.57
CA ARG A 246 -7.37 26.77 -16.42
C ARG A 246 -6.14 25.92 -16.12
N SER A 247 -5.27 25.74 -17.11
CA SER A 247 -4.00 25.01 -16.94
C SER A 247 -3.15 25.64 -15.84
N GLY A 248 -2.77 24.85 -14.83
CA GLY A 248 -2.00 25.30 -13.67
C GLY A 248 -2.76 26.24 -12.70
N GLU A 249 -4.06 26.44 -12.86
CA GLU A 249 -4.90 27.16 -11.88
C GLU A 249 -5.79 26.16 -11.11
N PRO A 250 -5.44 25.79 -9.87
CA PRO A 250 -6.27 24.90 -9.06
C PRO A 250 -7.59 25.58 -8.65
N GLN A 251 -8.67 24.80 -8.58
CA GLN A 251 -9.97 25.22 -8.04
C GLN A 251 -10.35 24.36 -6.83
N THR A 252 -10.64 24.99 -5.69
CA THR A 252 -11.00 24.29 -4.43
C THR A 252 -12.46 24.53 -4.07
N PHE A 253 -13.27 23.47 -4.01
CA PHE A 253 -14.62 23.52 -3.43
C PHE A 253 -14.66 22.79 -2.09
N SER A 254 -15.72 23.02 -1.30
CA SER A 254 -15.95 22.33 -0.04
C SER A 254 -17.16 21.42 -0.15
N LEU A 255 -16.97 20.13 0.16
CA LEU A 255 -17.99 19.09 0.27
C LEU A 255 -18.30 18.91 1.76
N LYS A 256 -19.53 19.22 2.16
CA LYS A 256 -20.07 18.92 3.50
C LYS A 256 -20.68 17.52 3.47
N PHE A 257 -20.31 16.66 4.43
CA PHE A 257 -20.99 15.41 4.72
C PHE A 257 -21.59 15.49 6.12
N LYS A 258 -22.89 15.19 6.26
CA LYS A 258 -23.53 14.95 7.56
C LYS A 258 -24.06 13.51 7.61
N ARG A 259 -23.83 12.81 8.72
CA ARG A 259 -24.45 11.50 8.94
C ARG A 259 -25.92 11.68 9.29
N ALA A 260 -26.82 11.23 8.40
CA ALA A 260 -28.26 11.33 8.62
C ALA A 260 -28.72 10.51 9.83
N GLU A 261 -29.65 11.09 10.59
CA GLU A 261 -30.39 10.43 11.65
C GLU A 261 -31.56 9.64 11.03
N ASP A 262 -31.81 8.41 11.50
CA ASP A 262 -32.87 7.53 10.97
C ASP A 262 -32.78 7.30 9.45
N TYR A 263 -31.55 7.12 8.94
CA TYR A 263 -31.35 6.65 7.58
C TYR A 263 -31.73 5.17 7.46
N PRO A 264 -32.53 4.75 6.46
CA PRO A 264 -32.97 3.36 6.33
C PRO A 264 -31.80 2.36 6.18
N ILE A 265 -32.03 1.14 6.67
CA ILE A 265 -31.04 0.06 6.63
C ILE A 265 -31.68 -1.21 6.06
N ASP A 266 -30.99 -1.82 5.11
CA ASP A 266 -31.22 -3.20 4.66
C ASP A 266 -30.12 -4.09 5.23
N LEU A 267 -30.49 -5.17 5.93
CA LEU A 267 -29.57 -6.18 6.42
C LEU A 267 -29.89 -7.54 5.82
N TYR A 268 -28.93 -8.12 5.11
CA TYR A 268 -29.02 -9.49 4.63
C TYR A 268 -28.13 -10.39 5.48
N TYR A 269 -28.74 -11.37 6.14
CA TYR A 269 -28.02 -12.36 6.95
C TYR A 269 -27.68 -13.57 6.07
N LEU A 270 -26.40 -13.77 5.78
CA LEU A 270 -25.88 -14.86 4.98
C LEU A 270 -25.17 -15.85 5.91
N MET A 271 -25.79 -17.03 6.07
CA MET A 271 -25.39 -18.02 7.06
C MET A 271 -24.82 -19.28 6.39
N ASP A 272 -23.73 -19.77 6.92
CA ASP A 272 -23.20 -21.10 6.68
C ASP A 272 -24.13 -22.16 7.31
N LEU A 273 -24.50 -23.19 6.55
CA LEU A 273 -25.28 -24.35 7.00
C LEU A 273 -24.51 -25.67 6.81
N SER A 274 -23.19 -25.63 6.95
CA SER A 274 -22.33 -26.77 7.25
C SER A 274 -22.82 -27.56 8.47
N PHE A 275 -22.19 -28.72 8.76
CA PHE A 275 -22.63 -29.57 9.87
C PHE A 275 -22.34 -28.96 11.26
N SER A 276 -21.29 -28.14 11.38
CA SER A 276 -20.85 -27.54 12.64
C SER A 276 -21.74 -26.39 13.10
N MET A 277 -22.25 -25.57 12.18
CA MET A 277 -23.13 -24.41 12.40
C MET A 277 -24.54 -24.73 12.95
N ARG A 278 -24.72 -25.90 13.57
CA ARG A 278 -26.01 -26.46 14.00
C ARG A 278 -26.61 -25.75 15.20
N ASP A 279 -25.84 -25.51 16.24
CA ASP A 279 -26.30 -24.85 17.47
C ASP A 279 -26.41 -23.34 17.30
N ASP A 280 -25.57 -22.73 16.46
CA ASP A 280 -25.77 -21.36 15.95
C ASP A 280 -27.15 -21.21 15.30
N LEU A 281 -27.54 -22.15 14.42
CA LEU A 281 -28.85 -22.12 13.75
C LEU A 281 -30.01 -22.13 14.76
N GLU A 282 -29.91 -22.85 15.86
CA GLU A 282 -30.96 -22.84 16.91
C GLU A 282 -31.09 -21.48 17.60
N ASN A 283 -30.07 -20.63 17.61
CA ASN A 283 -30.15 -19.27 18.15
C ASN A 283 -30.47 -18.22 17.07
N VAL A 284 -29.97 -18.37 15.84
CA VAL A 284 -30.36 -17.53 14.69
C VAL A 284 -31.86 -17.69 14.35
N LYS A 285 -32.47 -18.84 14.61
CA LYS A 285 -33.95 -19.05 14.56
C LYS A 285 -34.76 -18.09 15.44
N LYS A 286 -34.17 -17.58 16.52
CA LYS A 286 -34.80 -16.63 17.47
C LYS A 286 -34.44 -15.17 17.17
N LEU A 287 -33.38 -14.95 16.38
CA LEU A 287 -32.72 -13.66 16.18
C LEU A 287 -33.61 -12.61 15.50
N GLY A 288 -34.42 -12.98 14.50
CA GLY A 288 -35.05 -12.02 13.59
C GLY A 288 -35.90 -10.97 14.29
N THR A 289 -36.86 -11.39 15.12
CA THR A 289 -37.74 -10.47 15.87
C THR A 289 -37.00 -9.60 16.88
N ASP A 290 -35.91 -10.09 17.48
CA ASP A 290 -35.17 -9.35 18.51
C ASP A 290 -34.18 -8.37 17.87
N LEU A 291 -33.43 -8.80 16.84
CA LEU A 291 -32.60 -7.93 16.01
C LEU A 291 -33.44 -6.83 15.35
N MET A 292 -34.63 -7.14 14.82
CA MET A 292 -35.55 -6.11 14.32
C MET A 292 -36.01 -5.12 15.39
N ARG A 293 -36.12 -5.54 16.67
CA ARG A 293 -36.50 -4.65 17.78
C ARG A 293 -35.37 -3.71 18.15
N GLU A 294 -34.13 -4.20 18.18
CA GLU A 294 -32.95 -3.39 18.47
C GLU A 294 -32.60 -2.44 17.31
N MET A 295 -32.60 -2.92 16.06
CA MET A 295 -32.38 -2.07 14.88
C MET A 295 -33.47 -1.00 14.72
N LYS A 296 -34.71 -1.26 15.18
CA LYS A 296 -35.79 -0.24 15.23
C LYS A 296 -35.56 0.88 16.25
N LYS A 297 -34.54 0.80 17.11
CA LYS A 297 -34.05 1.93 17.94
C LYS A 297 -33.07 2.83 17.17
N ILE A 298 -32.48 2.34 16.08
CA ILE A 298 -31.50 3.04 15.25
C ILE A 298 -32.19 3.65 14.00
N THR A 299 -33.10 2.90 13.36
CA THR A 299 -33.94 3.41 12.28
C THR A 299 -35.37 2.87 12.30
N SER A 300 -36.33 3.73 12.02
CA SER A 300 -37.73 3.42 11.77
C SER A 300 -37.98 2.70 10.42
N ASP A 301 -36.94 2.46 9.61
CA ASP A 301 -37.02 1.85 8.29
C ASP A 301 -35.98 0.72 8.04
N PHE A 302 -36.13 -0.36 8.81
CA PHE A 302 -35.28 -1.54 8.76
C PHE A 302 -35.91 -2.69 7.96
N LYS A 303 -35.15 -3.29 7.04
CA LYS A 303 -35.49 -4.57 6.37
C LYS A 303 -34.45 -5.65 6.66
N ILE A 304 -34.93 -6.87 6.79
CA ILE A 304 -34.11 -8.06 7.02
C ILE A 304 -34.35 -9.12 5.93
N GLY A 305 -33.29 -9.79 5.49
CA GLY A 305 -33.32 -10.92 4.57
C GLY A 305 -32.42 -12.06 5.06
N PHE A 306 -32.60 -13.26 4.52
CA PHE A 306 -31.82 -14.45 4.90
C PHE A 306 -31.40 -15.26 3.68
N GLY A 307 -30.14 -15.69 3.65
CA GLY A 307 -29.62 -16.68 2.72
C GLY A 307 -28.75 -17.70 3.42
N SER A 308 -28.62 -18.87 2.81
CA SER A 308 -27.77 -19.94 3.30
C SER A 308 -26.77 -20.38 2.24
N PHE A 309 -25.56 -20.76 2.67
CA PHE A 309 -24.56 -21.39 1.81
C PHE A 309 -23.99 -22.67 2.47
N VAL A 310 -23.38 -23.50 1.64
CA VAL A 310 -22.39 -24.51 2.04
C VAL A 310 -21.32 -24.50 0.95
N GLU A 311 -21.39 -25.42 -0.03
CA GLU A 311 -20.29 -25.65 -0.98
C GLU A 311 -20.79 -26.15 -2.35
N LYS A 312 -19.97 -25.95 -3.39
CA LYS A 312 -20.13 -26.44 -4.77
C LYS A 312 -20.45 -27.93 -4.76
N THR A 313 -21.50 -28.31 -5.49
CA THR A 313 -22.05 -29.68 -5.46
C THR A 313 -21.29 -30.65 -6.38
N VAL A 314 -19.95 -30.63 -6.32
CA VAL A 314 -19.05 -31.53 -7.05
C VAL A 314 -18.01 -32.15 -6.12
N MET A 315 -17.38 -33.24 -6.55
CA MET A 315 -16.21 -33.82 -5.87
C MET A 315 -14.97 -32.98 -6.25
N PRO A 316 -14.00 -32.69 -5.34
CA PRO A 316 -13.80 -33.28 -4.02
C PRO A 316 -14.70 -32.76 -2.89
N TYR A 317 -15.24 -31.55 -3.01
CA TYR A 317 -15.82 -30.80 -1.89
C TYR A 317 -17.05 -31.48 -1.25
N ILE A 318 -17.83 -32.20 -2.04
CA ILE A 318 -18.93 -33.04 -1.53
C ILE A 318 -18.81 -34.50 -1.97
N SER A 319 -19.46 -35.40 -1.22
CA SER A 319 -19.61 -36.79 -1.64
C SER A 319 -20.72 -36.92 -2.68
N THR A 320 -20.33 -37.13 -3.93
CA THR A 320 -21.23 -37.38 -5.09
C THR A 320 -21.87 -38.78 -5.08
N THR A 321 -21.75 -39.54 -3.98
CA THR A 321 -22.43 -40.84 -3.87
C THR A 321 -23.93 -40.65 -3.68
N PRO A 322 -24.82 -41.44 -4.32
CA PRO A 322 -26.27 -41.19 -4.29
C PRO A 322 -26.88 -41.12 -2.88
N ALA A 323 -26.34 -41.88 -1.92
CA ALA A 323 -26.79 -41.81 -0.53
C ALA A 323 -26.42 -40.48 0.14
N ARG A 324 -25.23 -39.93 -0.13
CA ARG A 324 -24.77 -38.65 0.45
C ARG A 324 -25.32 -37.42 -0.25
N LEU A 325 -25.68 -37.52 -1.53
CA LEU A 325 -26.46 -36.49 -2.23
C LEU A 325 -27.88 -36.35 -1.66
N LEU A 326 -28.45 -37.43 -1.09
CA LEU A 326 -29.75 -37.39 -0.40
C LEU A 326 -29.64 -36.96 1.06
N ASN A 327 -28.60 -37.40 1.78
CA ASN A 327 -28.29 -36.96 3.14
C ASN A 327 -26.75 -36.96 3.34
N PRO A 328 -26.09 -35.79 3.41
CA PRO A 328 -24.63 -35.73 3.51
C PRO A 328 -24.10 -36.18 4.88
N CYS A 329 -24.92 -36.17 5.92
CA CYS A 329 -24.51 -36.45 7.30
C CYS A 329 -24.31 -37.94 7.60
N THR A 330 -23.62 -38.24 8.71
CA THR A 330 -23.39 -39.60 9.22
C THR A 330 -24.39 -39.99 10.31
N GLY A 331 -24.75 -41.28 10.37
CA GLY A 331 -25.52 -41.85 11.48
C GLY A 331 -27.03 -41.73 11.30
N SER A 332 -27.74 -41.41 12.38
CA SER A 332 -29.20 -41.30 12.43
C SER A 332 -29.72 -39.88 12.17
N GLU A 333 -28.85 -38.96 11.78
CA GLU A 333 -29.20 -37.54 11.62
C GLU A 333 -29.58 -37.24 10.18
N ASN A 334 -30.63 -36.44 9.99
CA ASN A 334 -31.21 -36.15 8.69
C ASN A 334 -30.91 -34.71 8.28
N CYS A 335 -29.98 -34.54 7.35
CA CYS A 335 -29.54 -33.27 6.82
C CYS A 335 -30.10 -33.05 5.40
N THR A 336 -30.16 -31.79 4.96
CA THR A 336 -30.56 -31.45 3.59
C THR A 336 -29.44 -31.80 2.60
N SER A 337 -29.80 -32.16 1.36
CA SER A 337 -28.87 -32.33 0.24
C SER A 337 -27.89 -31.16 0.11
N PRO A 338 -26.62 -31.38 -0.25
CA PRO A 338 -25.65 -30.30 -0.47
C PRO A 338 -26.10 -29.26 -1.50
N PHE A 339 -25.78 -27.99 -1.25
CA PHE A 339 -26.05 -26.87 -2.13
C PHE A 339 -24.96 -25.80 -1.92
N SER A 340 -24.63 -25.04 -2.98
CA SER A 340 -23.65 -23.95 -2.89
C SER A 340 -24.25 -22.70 -2.23
N TYR A 341 -25.28 -22.10 -2.84
CA TYR A 341 -25.97 -20.93 -2.27
C TYR A 341 -27.47 -20.93 -2.58
N LYS A 342 -28.25 -20.45 -1.61
CA LYS A 342 -29.70 -20.34 -1.64
C LYS A 342 -30.15 -19.03 -0.97
N ASN A 343 -30.86 -18.17 -1.71
CA ASN A 343 -31.65 -17.08 -1.17
C ASN A 343 -32.92 -17.68 -0.53
N VAL A 344 -33.16 -17.45 0.77
CA VAL A 344 -34.29 -18.03 1.49
C VAL A 344 -35.39 -16.98 1.70
N LEU A 345 -34.99 -15.76 2.04
CA LEU A 345 -35.89 -14.64 2.29
C LEU A 345 -35.32 -13.35 1.69
N LYS A 346 -36.02 -12.86 0.65
CA LYS A 346 -35.89 -11.50 0.11
C LYS A 346 -36.16 -10.44 1.19
N LEU A 347 -35.42 -9.34 1.17
CA LEU A 347 -35.47 -8.26 2.16
C LEU A 347 -36.91 -7.78 2.47
N THR A 348 -37.34 -7.94 3.73
CA THR A 348 -38.70 -7.69 4.20
C THR A 348 -38.75 -6.90 5.51
N GLU A 349 -39.90 -6.28 5.78
CA GLU A 349 -40.19 -5.56 7.04
C GLU A 349 -40.83 -6.48 8.10
N ASN A 350 -41.07 -7.76 7.76
CA ASN A 350 -41.72 -8.74 8.63
C ASN A 350 -40.68 -9.70 9.27
N GLY A 351 -40.40 -9.51 10.56
CA GLY A 351 -39.50 -10.37 11.34
C GLY A 351 -40.09 -11.73 11.73
N GLU A 352 -41.42 -11.87 11.74
CA GLU A 352 -42.07 -13.18 11.95
C GLU A 352 -41.84 -14.10 10.75
N GLU A 353 -41.82 -13.54 9.54
CA GLU A 353 -41.49 -14.27 8.31
C GLU A 353 -40.02 -14.72 8.27
N PHE A 354 -39.10 -13.88 8.79
CA PHE A 354 -37.71 -14.30 9.03
C PHE A 354 -37.64 -15.48 9.99
N ASN A 355 -38.19 -15.35 11.20
CA ASN A 355 -38.19 -16.43 12.19
C ASN A 355 -38.82 -17.71 11.62
N ARG A 356 -39.94 -17.60 10.88
CA ARG A 356 -40.66 -18.73 10.26
C ARG A 356 -39.82 -19.45 9.21
N LEU A 357 -39.15 -18.71 8.32
CA LEU A 357 -38.34 -19.30 7.24
C LEU A 357 -37.00 -19.84 7.75
N VAL A 358 -36.33 -19.16 8.69
CA VAL A 358 -35.10 -19.67 9.32
C VAL A 358 -35.40 -20.92 10.17
N SER A 359 -36.55 -20.96 10.86
CA SER A 359 -37.01 -22.17 11.56
C SER A 359 -37.28 -23.37 10.65
N GLN A 360 -37.45 -23.15 9.35
CA GLN A 360 -37.62 -24.20 8.34
C GLN A 360 -36.31 -24.65 7.69
N GLN A 361 -35.17 -24.00 7.96
CA GLN A 361 -33.88 -24.46 7.44
C GLN A 361 -33.29 -25.58 8.32
N GLN A 362 -32.47 -26.41 7.70
CA GLN A 362 -31.74 -27.53 8.29
C GLN A 362 -30.29 -27.47 7.81
N ILE A 363 -29.38 -28.01 8.61
CA ILE A 363 -27.98 -28.20 8.23
C ILE A 363 -27.83 -29.19 7.06
N SER A 364 -26.65 -29.14 6.45
CA SER A 364 -26.19 -29.92 5.30
C SER A 364 -24.77 -30.42 5.63
N GLY A 365 -23.94 -30.71 4.62
CA GLY A 365 -22.55 -31.09 4.85
C GLY A 365 -21.72 -31.30 3.57
N ASN A 366 -20.42 -31.03 3.73
CA ASN A 366 -19.31 -31.15 2.78
C ASN A 366 -18.33 -32.28 3.20
N LEU A 367 -17.14 -32.34 2.61
CA LEU A 367 -16.09 -33.32 2.90
C LEU A 367 -14.76 -32.70 3.36
N ASP A 368 -14.45 -31.50 2.89
CA ASP A 368 -13.32 -30.68 3.31
C ASP A 368 -13.72 -29.72 4.45
N SER A 369 -13.14 -28.51 4.51
CA SER A 369 -13.22 -27.62 5.67
C SER A 369 -13.24 -26.12 5.33
N PRO A 370 -12.74 -25.64 4.18
CA PRO A 370 -13.14 -24.33 3.66
C PRO A 370 -14.52 -24.43 2.99
N GLU A 371 -15.29 -23.35 3.03
CA GLU A 371 -16.67 -23.30 2.53
C GLU A 371 -16.83 -22.35 1.33
N GLY A 372 -17.91 -22.54 0.58
CA GLY A 372 -18.21 -21.87 -0.69
C GLY A 372 -18.80 -20.46 -0.53
N GLY A 373 -18.66 -19.86 0.66
CA GLY A 373 -19.30 -18.60 1.03
C GLY A 373 -18.96 -17.42 0.10
N PHE A 374 -17.84 -17.46 -0.61
CA PHE A 374 -17.47 -16.45 -1.60
C PHE A 374 -18.38 -16.43 -2.83
N ASP A 375 -18.86 -17.59 -3.32
CA ASP A 375 -19.90 -17.63 -4.36
C ASP A 375 -21.20 -16.99 -3.85
N ALA A 376 -21.54 -17.23 -2.58
CA ALA A 376 -22.72 -16.70 -1.95
C ALA A 376 -22.67 -15.17 -1.76
N ILE A 377 -21.53 -14.62 -1.30
CA ILE A 377 -21.31 -13.16 -1.23
C ILE A 377 -21.45 -12.53 -2.63
N MET A 378 -20.87 -13.16 -3.66
CA MET A 378 -20.97 -12.67 -5.04
C MET A 378 -22.43 -12.63 -5.51
N GLN A 379 -23.17 -13.73 -5.37
CA GLN A 379 -24.59 -13.78 -5.78
C GLN A 379 -25.45 -12.78 -4.97
N VAL A 380 -25.23 -12.63 -3.66
CA VAL A 380 -25.92 -11.61 -2.84
C VAL A 380 -25.60 -10.19 -3.30
N ALA A 381 -24.39 -9.92 -3.79
CA ALA A 381 -24.01 -8.60 -4.28
C ALA A 381 -24.67 -8.24 -5.62
N VAL A 382 -24.73 -9.19 -6.57
CA VAL A 382 -25.14 -8.91 -7.96
C VAL A 382 -26.63 -9.18 -8.24
N CYS A 383 -27.29 -10.06 -7.49
CA CYS A 383 -28.71 -10.39 -7.66
C CYS A 383 -29.66 -9.38 -6.99
N GLN A 384 -29.54 -8.08 -7.32
CA GLN A 384 -30.26 -7.01 -6.61
C GLN A 384 -31.78 -7.23 -6.51
N ASP A 385 -32.43 -7.73 -7.57
CA ASP A 385 -33.88 -7.94 -7.60
C ASP A 385 -34.34 -9.16 -6.79
N GLN A 386 -33.57 -10.25 -6.77
CA GLN A 386 -33.88 -11.46 -5.98
C GLN A 386 -33.68 -11.20 -4.48
N ILE A 387 -32.61 -10.49 -4.11
CA ILE A 387 -32.30 -10.12 -2.73
C ILE A 387 -33.19 -8.97 -2.23
N GLY A 388 -33.57 -8.05 -3.13
CA GLY A 388 -34.46 -6.91 -2.84
C GLY A 388 -33.77 -5.66 -2.32
N TRP A 389 -32.48 -5.47 -2.62
CA TRP A 389 -31.68 -4.36 -2.09
C TRP A 389 -32.21 -2.99 -2.49
N ARG A 390 -32.66 -2.19 -1.52
CA ARG A 390 -33.11 -0.80 -1.74
C ARG A 390 -31.94 0.14 -2.00
N ASN A 391 -32.27 1.40 -2.26
CA ASN A 391 -31.33 2.51 -2.39
C ASN A 391 -31.02 3.14 -1.01
N VAL A 392 -30.42 2.35 -0.10
CA VAL A 392 -30.24 2.69 1.33
C VAL A 392 -28.91 2.11 1.85
N THR A 393 -28.62 2.17 3.15
CA THR A 393 -27.45 1.49 3.73
C THR A 393 -27.62 -0.02 3.62
N ARG A 394 -26.71 -0.70 2.91
CA ARG A 394 -26.75 -2.16 2.67
C ARG A 394 -25.70 -2.87 3.55
N LEU A 395 -26.15 -3.69 4.50
CA LEU A 395 -25.30 -4.49 5.39
C LEU A 395 -25.42 -5.98 5.03
N LEU A 396 -24.30 -6.63 4.74
CA LEU A 396 -24.21 -8.08 4.55
C LEU A 396 -23.53 -8.70 5.78
N VAL A 397 -24.28 -9.44 6.59
CA VAL A 397 -23.71 -10.23 7.70
C VAL A 397 -23.33 -11.59 7.13
N PHE A 398 -22.06 -11.95 7.22
CA PHE A 398 -21.53 -13.24 6.78
C PHE A 398 -21.14 -14.06 8.02
N SER A 399 -21.83 -15.18 8.25
CA SER A 399 -21.75 -15.97 9.47
C SER A 399 -21.25 -17.39 9.17
N THR A 400 -20.08 -17.77 9.69
CA THR A 400 -19.45 -19.10 9.54
C THR A 400 -18.47 -19.36 10.68
N ASP A 401 -18.21 -20.62 10.98
CA ASP A 401 -17.17 -21.09 11.90
C ASP A 401 -15.90 -21.59 11.19
N ALA A 402 -15.83 -21.45 9.86
CA ALA A 402 -14.86 -22.13 8.99
C ALA A 402 -14.02 -21.17 8.10
N GLY A 403 -13.18 -21.75 7.25
CA GLY A 403 -12.44 -21.04 6.20
C GLY A 403 -13.27 -20.83 4.93
N PHE A 404 -12.68 -20.22 3.90
CA PHE A 404 -13.34 -19.99 2.61
C PHE A 404 -12.51 -20.47 1.41
N HIS A 405 -13.18 -20.96 0.38
CA HIS A 405 -12.58 -21.21 -0.93
C HIS A 405 -12.60 -19.96 -1.83
N PHE A 406 -11.61 -19.83 -2.72
CA PHE A 406 -11.43 -18.68 -3.61
C PHE A 406 -10.93 -19.07 -5.02
N ALA A 407 -10.93 -18.10 -5.94
CA ALA A 407 -10.56 -18.33 -7.35
C ALA A 407 -9.23 -19.09 -7.50
N GLY A 408 -9.27 -20.20 -8.23
CA GLY A 408 -8.21 -21.19 -8.35
C GLY A 408 -8.56 -22.54 -7.74
N ASP A 409 -9.34 -22.56 -6.65
CA ASP A 409 -9.67 -23.79 -5.91
C ASP A 409 -10.65 -24.69 -6.66
N GLY A 410 -11.58 -24.12 -7.44
CA GLY A 410 -12.57 -24.85 -8.26
C GLY A 410 -11.94 -25.84 -9.24
N LYS A 411 -10.66 -25.60 -9.59
CA LYS A 411 -9.84 -26.47 -10.45
C LYS A 411 -9.74 -27.90 -9.94
N LEU A 412 -9.81 -28.13 -8.62
CA LEU A 412 -9.80 -29.48 -8.03
C LEU A 412 -11.06 -30.26 -8.40
N GLY A 413 -12.22 -29.59 -8.48
CA GLY A 413 -13.47 -30.15 -9.00
C GLY A 413 -13.62 -30.09 -10.52
N GLY A 414 -12.54 -29.78 -11.25
CA GLY A 414 -12.55 -29.64 -12.72
C GLY A 414 -13.14 -28.34 -13.24
N ILE A 415 -13.46 -27.39 -12.36
CA ILE A 415 -14.10 -26.10 -12.70
C ILE A 415 -12.99 -25.09 -13.01
N VAL A 416 -12.91 -24.66 -14.27
CA VAL A 416 -11.78 -23.85 -14.78
C VAL A 416 -12.22 -22.53 -15.45
N LEU A 417 -13.51 -22.21 -15.43
CA LEU A 417 -14.04 -20.95 -15.95
C LEU A 417 -14.10 -19.92 -14.82
N PRO A 418 -13.39 -18.77 -14.91
CA PRO A 418 -13.43 -17.75 -13.89
C PRO A 418 -14.86 -17.23 -13.63
N ASN A 419 -15.13 -16.86 -12.38
CA ASN A 419 -16.41 -16.29 -11.98
C ASN A 419 -16.75 -15.03 -12.80
N ASP A 420 -17.91 -15.01 -13.46
CA ASP A 420 -18.27 -13.96 -14.43
C ASP A 420 -18.88 -12.70 -13.82
N GLY A 421 -19.11 -12.67 -12.50
CA GLY A 421 -19.63 -11.51 -11.78
C GLY A 421 -21.09 -11.18 -12.10
N LYS A 422 -21.90 -12.16 -12.54
CA LYS A 422 -23.33 -12.00 -12.84
C LYS A 422 -24.24 -12.81 -11.92
N CYS A 423 -25.53 -12.46 -11.93
CA CYS A 423 -26.55 -13.17 -11.18
C CYS A 423 -26.99 -14.43 -11.93
N HIS A 424 -26.93 -15.58 -11.25
CA HIS A 424 -27.35 -16.90 -11.73
C HIS A 424 -28.25 -17.60 -10.70
N LEU A 425 -29.20 -16.85 -10.13
CA LEU A 425 -30.22 -17.38 -9.22
C LEU A 425 -31.48 -17.79 -9.97
N GLU A 426 -31.71 -19.11 -10.08
CA GLU A 426 -32.96 -19.70 -10.58
C GLU A 426 -33.75 -20.26 -9.41
N ASN A 427 -35.04 -19.90 -9.29
CA ASN A 427 -35.89 -20.30 -8.15
C ASN A 427 -35.24 -20.02 -6.77
N ASN A 428 -34.45 -18.94 -6.68
CA ASN A 428 -33.64 -18.53 -5.52
C ASN A 428 -32.46 -19.47 -5.16
N MET A 429 -32.03 -20.38 -6.04
CA MET A 429 -30.85 -21.23 -5.87
C MET A 429 -29.78 -20.92 -6.92
N TYR A 430 -28.50 -20.98 -6.54
CA TYR A 430 -27.38 -20.75 -7.46
C TYR A 430 -27.06 -22.00 -8.28
N THR A 431 -27.48 -22.01 -9.54
CA THR A 431 -27.39 -23.18 -10.43
C THR A 431 -26.00 -23.37 -11.04
N MET A 432 -25.28 -22.29 -11.31
CA MET A 432 -24.00 -22.29 -12.05
C MET A 432 -22.75 -22.60 -11.18
N SER A 433 -22.95 -23.02 -9.93
CA SER A 433 -21.88 -23.36 -8.97
C SER A 433 -20.88 -24.42 -9.45
N HIS A 434 -21.34 -25.34 -10.31
CA HIS A 434 -20.56 -26.41 -10.92
C HIS A 434 -19.93 -26.02 -12.29
N TYR A 435 -20.14 -24.78 -12.74
CA TYR A 435 -19.71 -24.28 -14.05
C TYR A 435 -18.70 -23.13 -13.93
N TYR A 436 -18.92 -22.21 -12.99
CA TYR A 436 -17.98 -21.13 -12.67
C TYR A 436 -17.20 -21.42 -11.38
N ASP A 437 -15.93 -21.06 -11.39
CA ASP A 437 -15.03 -21.06 -10.23
C ASP A 437 -15.50 -20.04 -9.17
N TYR A 438 -14.97 -20.14 -7.95
CA TYR A 438 -15.17 -19.13 -6.91
C TYR A 438 -14.66 -17.75 -7.40
N PRO A 439 -15.21 -16.63 -6.92
CA PRO A 439 -14.67 -15.31 -7.23
C PRO A 439 -13.32 -15.09 -6.53
N SER A 440 -12.50 -14.21 -7.09
CA SER A 440 -11.29 -13.71 -6.42
C SER A 440 -11.66 -12.61 -5.43
N ILE A 441 -10.82 -12.39 -4.40
CA ILE A 441 -11.01 -11.30 -3.43
C ILE A 441 -11.16 -9.96 -4.16
N ALA A 442 -10.33 -9.67 -5.16
CA ALA A 442 -10.43 -8.44 -5.96
C ALA A 442 -11.77 -8.32 -6.72
N HIS A 443 -12.32 -9.42 -7.24
CA HIS A 443 -13.63 -9.39 -7.90
C HIS A 443 -14.78 -9.17 -6.90
N LEU A 444 -14.68 -9.75 -5.69
CA LEU A 444 -15.61 -9.45 -4.59
C LEU A 444 -15.53 -7.98 -4.16
N VAL A 445 -14.33 -7.43 -3.96
CA VAL A 445 -14.12 -5.99 -3.65
C VAL A 445 -14.79 -5.10 -4.69
N GLN A 446 -14.57 -5.39 -5.97
CA GLN A 446 -15.22 -4.66 -7.06
C GLN A 446 -16.75 -4.72 -6.95
N LYS A 447 -17.34 -5.92 -6.82
CA LYS A 447 -18.81 -6.05 -6.80
C LYS A 447 -19.45 -5.55 -5.51
N LEU A 448 -18.79 -5.65 -4.35
CA LEU A 448 -19.26 -5.05 -3.11
C LEU A 448 -19.24 -3.51 -3.19
N SER A 449 -18.19 -2.91 -3.76
CA SER A 449 -18.11 -1.45 -3.94
C SER A 449 -19.06 -0.90 -5.02
N GLU A 450 -19.17 -1.56 -6.18
CA GLU A 450 -20.16 -1.22 -7.23
C GLU A 450 -21.59 -1.21 -6.67
N ASN A 451 -21.92 -2.20 -5.83
CA ASN A 451 -23.25 -2.35 -5.23
C ASN A 451 -23.41 -1.64 -3.87
N ASN A 452 -22.36 -0.99 -3.35
CA ASN A 452 -22.33 -0.26 -2.07
C ASN A 452 -22.76 -1.12 -0.86
N ILE A 453 -22.28 -2.36 -0.79
CA ILE A 453 -22.59 -3.32 0.29
C ILE A 453 -21.43 -3.37 1.28
N GLN A 454 -21.73 -3.11 2.55
CA GLN A 454 -20.77 -3.16 3.66
C GLN A 454 -20.85 -4.54 4.32
N THR A 455 -19.71 -5.21 4.50
CA THR A 455 -19.69 -6.63 4.92
C THR A 455 -19.25 -6.80 6.37
N ILE A 456 -20.02 -7.54 7.16
CA ILE A 456 -19.77 -7.83 8.57
C ILE A 456 -19.45 -9.32 8.69
N PHE A 457 -18.17 -9.66 8.86
CA PHE A 457 -17.71 -11.03 9.09
C PHE A 457 -17.94 -11.38 10.57
N ALA A 458 -18.95 -12.21 10.83
CA ALA A 458 -19.27 -12.75 12.14
C ALA A 458 -18.72 -14.18 12.21
N VAL A 459 -17.52 -14.33 12.78
CA VAL A 459 -16.74 -15.58 12.69
C VAL A 459 -16.21 -16.02 14.05
N THR A 460 -15.98 -17.32 14.23
CA THR A 460 -15.44 -17.90 15.47
C THR A 460 -14.00 -17.42 15.75
N GLU A 461 -13.57 -17.54 17.01
CA GLU A 461 -12.27 -17.03 17.46
C GLU A 461 -11.07 -17.63 16.70
N GLU A 462 -11.16 -18.90 16.29
CA GLU A 462 -10.12 -19.62 15.54
C GLU A 462 -9.82 -18.97 14.18
N PHE A 463 -10.87 -18.64 13.41
CA PHE A 463 -10.74 -18.07 12.07
C PHE A 463 -10.65 -16.53 12.04
N GLN A 464 -10.87 -15.87 13.18
CA GLN A 464 -10.87 -14.40 13.30
C GLN A 464 -9.60 -13.73 12.73
N SER A 465 -8.45 -14.42 12.80
CA SER A 465 -7.17 -13.95 12.22
C SER A 465 -7.22 -13.82 10.69
N VAL A 466 -7.77 -14.82 9.99
CA VAL A 466 -7.85 -14.87 8.52
C VAL A 466 -8.81 -13.81 8.01
N TYR A 467 -9.98 -13.67 8.64
CA TYR A 467 -10.97 -12.66 8.25
C TYR A 467 -10.51 -11.22 8.56
N LYS A 468 -9.62 -11.02 9.54
CA LYS A 468 -8.96 -9.71 9.76
C LYS A 468 -8.04 -9.31 8.61
N GLU A 469 -7.31 -10.23 8.02
CA GLU A 469 -6.55 -9.93 6.80
C GLU A 469 -7.46 -9.74 5.58
N LEU A 470 -8.57 -10.48 5.50
CA LEU A 470 -9.60 -10.21 4.48
C LEU A 470 -10.22 -8.80 4.63
N LYS A 471 -10.42 -8.31 5.86
CA LYS A 471 -10.87 -6.93 6.13
C LYS A 471 -9.89 -5.88 5.61
N ASN A 472 -8.59 -6.14 5.68
CA ASN A 472 -7.57 -5.24 5.13
C ASN A 472 -7.67 -5.12 3.59
N LEU A 473 -8.25 -6.11 2.91
CA LEU A 473 -8.47 -6.13 1.46
C LEU A 473 -9.87 -5.68 1.04
N ILE A 474 -10.90 -5.88 1.87
CA ILE A 474 -12.29 -5.50 1.60
C ILE A 474 -12.63 -4.19 2.34
N PRO A 475 -12.54 -3.02 1.68
CA PRO A 475 -12.88 -1.74 2.31
C PRO A 475 -14.36 -1.68 2.69
N LYS A 476 -14.66 -0.96 3.78
CA LYS A 476 -15.98 -1.00 4.46
C LYS A 476 -16.46 -2.42 4.77
N SER A 477 -15.55 -3.24 5.29
CA SER A 477 -15.90 -4.43 6.06
C SER A 477 -15.47 -4.33 7.53
N GLU A 478 -16.04 -5.17 8.38
CA GLU A 478 -15.74 -5.28 9.81
C GLU A 478 -15.76 -6.75 10.25
N VAL A 479 -14.98 -7.11 11.28
CA VAL A 479 -14.83 -8.48 11.77
C VAL A 479 -15.18 -8.54 13.26
N GLY A 480 -16.22 -9.28 13.59
CA GLY A 480 -16.63 -9.55 14.97
C GLY A 480 -16.44 -11.02 15.33
N THR A 481 -15.98 -11.28 16.55
CA THR A 481 -15.95 -12.65 17.09
C THR A 481 -17.37 -13.09 17.43
N LEU A 482 -17.86 -14.11 16.74
CA LEU A 482 -19.07 -14.84 17.09
C LEU A 482 -18.78 -15.72 18.32
N SER A 483 -19.67 -15.75 19.32
CA SER A 483 -19.60 -16.77 20.35
C SER A 483 -19.93 -18.14 19.75
N ALA A 484 -19.43 -19.23 20.33
CA ALA A 484 -19.67 -20.61 19.86
C ALA A 484 -21.13 -21.12 20.02
N ASP A 485 -22.08 -20.19 20.13
CA ASP A 485 -23.53 -20.40 20.21
C ASP A 485 -24.30 -19.25 19.54
N SER A 486 -23.62 -18.35 18.80
CA SER A 486 -24.15 -17.12 18.22
C SER A 486 -24.87 -16.13 19.17
N ASN A 487 -24.85 -16.31 20.50
CA ASN A 487 -25.67 -15.48 21.41
C ASN A 487 -25.34 -13.97 21.35
N ASN A 488 -24.10 -13.62 20.97
CA ASN A 488 -23.65 -12.24 20.92
C ASN A 488 -23.95 -11.52 19.59
N VAL A 489 -24.52 -12.21 18.59
CA VAL A 489 -24.59 -11.74 17.19
C VAL A 489 -25.39 -10.43 17.01
N MET A 490 -26.43 -10.19 17.81
CA MET A 490 -27.14 -8.89 17.80
C MET A 490 -26.21 -7.73 18.14
N LYS A 491 -25.38 -7.90 19.18
CA LYS A 491 -24.43 -6.88 19.62
C LYS A 491 -23.32 -6.72 18.59
N LEU A 492 -22.81 -7.83 18.04
CA LEU A 492 -21.83 -7.85 16.97
C LEU A 492 -22.27 -6.98 15.78
N ILE A 493 -23.51 -7.17 15.30
CA ILE A 493 -24.10 -6.40 14.19
C ILE A 493 -24.19 -4.90 14.53
N ILE A 494 -24.62 -4.54 15.75
CA ILE A 494 -24.76 -3.14 16.19
C ILE A 494 -23.39 -2.46 16.35
N ASP A 495 -22.45 -3.12 17.03
CA ASP A 495 -21.08 -2.63 17.23
C ASP A 495 -20.36 -2.49 15.86
N ALA A 496 -20.55 -3.44 14.94
CA ALA A 496 -19.98 -3.38 13.59
C ALA A 496 -20.61 -2.30 12.70
N TYR A 497 -21.95 -2.14 12.72
CA TYR A 497 -22.63 -1.02 12.07
C TYR A 497 -22.07 0.31 12.57
N ASN A 498 -21.92 0.48 13.89
CA ASN A 498 -21.36 1.68 14.50
C ASN A 498 -19.89 1.90 14.09
N SER A 499 -19.06 0.85 14.03
CA SER A 499 -17.67 0.91 13.54
C SER A 499 -17.61 1.40 12.08
N LEU A 500 -18.27 0.69 11.16
CA LEU A 500 -18.28 0.97 9.72
C LEU A 500 -18.69 2.41 9.39
N SER A 501 -19.68 2.91 10.14
CA SER A 501 -20.27 4.23 9.99
C SER A 501 -19.63 5.33 10.85
N SER A 502 -18.60 4.99 11.64
CA SER A 502 -17.77 5.96 12.39
C SER A 502 -16.68 6.62 11.53
N GLU A 503 -16.46 6.10 10.32
CA GLU A 503 -15.43 6.56 9.39
C GLU A 503 -16.08 7.03 8.09
N VAL A 504 -15.62 8.17 7.56
CA VAL A 504 -16.01 8.70 6.26
C VAL A 504 -14.76 8.82 5.40
N VAL A 505 -14.72 8.09 4.29
CA VAL A 505 -13.63 8.13 3.30
C VAL A 505 -14.23 8.54 1.97
N LEU A 506 -13.69 9.57 1.31
CA LEU A 506 -14.10 9.96 -0.03
C LEU A 506 -13.30 9.19 -1.10
N GLU A 507 -14.02 8.69 -2.10
CA GLU A 507 -13.43 8.05 -3.29
C GLU A 507 -13.95 8.68 -4.58
N SER A 508 -13.12 8.66 -5.62
CA SER A 508 -13.49 8.97 -7.01
C SER A 508 -13.28 7.72 -7.87
N PRO A 509 -14.34 6.92 -8.13
CA PRO A 509 -14.22 5.65 -8.87
C PRO A 509 -13.68 5.82 -10.30
N LYS A 510 -13.79 7.02 -10.87
CA LYS A 510 -13.14 7.43 -12.11
C LYS A 510 -12.39 8.73 -11.83
N ARG A 511 -11.09 8.77 -12.13
CA ARG A 511 -10.29 10.00 -12.11
C ARG A 511 -10.28 10.62 -13.52
N PRO A 512 -10.35 11.96 -13.65
CA PRO A 512 -10.28 12.63 -14.94
C PRO A 512 -8.90 12.45 -15.59
N ALA A 513 -8.86 12.32 -16.92
CA ALA A 513 -7.63 11.97 -17.63
C ALA A 513 -6.61 13.13 -17.75
N GLY A 514 -7.04 14.38 -17.54
CA GLY A 514 -6.20 15.58 -17.69
C GLY A 514 -6.05 16.45 -16.43
N ALA A 515 -6.51 15.98 -15.26
CA ALA A 515 -6.53 16.76 -14.03
C ALA A 515 -6.17 15.93 -12.78
N SER A 516 -5.47 16.55 -11.84
CA SER A 516 -5.19 15.97 -10.52
C SER A 516 -6.26 16.40 -9.49
N ILE A 517 -6.44 15.56 -8.46
CA ILE A 517 -7.38 15.81 -7.35
C ILE A 517 -6.62 15.62 -6.04
N SER A 518 -6.70 16.60 -5.15
CA SER A 518 -6.17 16.52 -3.78
C SER A 518 -7.25 16.86 -2.76
N TYR A 519 -7.11 16.29 -1.56
CA TYR A 519 -8.12 16.33 -0.50
C TYR A 519 -7.54 16.88 0.80
N LYS A 520 -8.35 17.66 1.52
CA LYS A 520 -8.09 18.13 2.87
C LYS A 520 -9.36 18.01 3.70
N SER A 521 -9.39 17.11 4.66
CA SER A 521 -10.56 16.91 5.53
C SER A 521 -10.47 17.81 6.76
N ILE A 522 -11.65 18.22 7.22
CA ILE A 522 -11.90 19.01 8.43
C ILE A 522 -12.95 18.22 9.19
N CYS A 523 -12.47 17.41 10.12
CA CYS A 523 -13.26 16.47 10.89
C CYS A 523 -13.75 17.14 12.19
N LYS A 524 -14.35 16.33 13.07
CA LYS A 524 -14.75 16.72 14.42
C LYS A 524 -13.62 17.41 15.19
N ASP A 525 -14.00 18.31 16.09
CA ASP A 525 -13.11 19.16 16.89
C ASP A 525 -12.13 20.03 16.07
N ASN A 526 -12.48 20.32 14.80
CA ASN A 526 -11.65 20.99 13.80
C ASN A 526 -10.31 20.29 13.53
N MET A 527 -10.22 18.95 13.72
CA MET A 527 -9.05 18.19 13.29
C MET A 527 -8.90 18.25 11.76
N VAL A 528 -7.75 18.71 11.29
CA VAL A 528 -7.46 18.88 9.86
C VAL A 528 -6.48 17.81 9.40
N ASN A 529 -6.88 16.95 8.46
CA ASN A 529 -5.99 15.97 7.83
C ASN A 529 -5.60 16.42 6.41
N THR A 530 -4.39 16.05 5.99
CA THR A 530 -3.81 16.34 4.67
C THR A 530 -3.02 15.13 4.16
N GLY A 531 -2.57 15.19 2.91
CA GLY A 531 -1.85 14.08 2.27
C GLY A 531 -2.74 12.84 2.15
N GLU A 532 -2.19 11.66 2.43
CA GLU A 532 -2.87 10.36 2.33
C GLU A 532 -4.14 10.26 3.19
N ASN A 533 -4.20 10.95 4.32
CA ASN A 533 -5.38 10.99 5.20
C ASN A 533 -6.35 12.14 4.87
N GLY A 534 -6.05 12.97 3.87
CA GLY A 534 -6.83 14.16 3.52
C GLY A 534 -8.23 13.87 2.98
N ASN A 535 -8.51 12.65 2.52
CA ASN A 535 -9.84 12.20 2.09
C ASN A 535 -10.64 11.49 3.20
N LYS A 536 -10.13 11.43 4.44
CA LYS A 536 -10.67 10.59 5.52
C LYS A 536 -10.98 11.38 6.81
N CYS A 537 -12.07 10.99 7.46
CA CYS A 537 -12.43 11.32 8.84
C CYS A 537 -12.80 10.05 9.62
N VAL A 538 -12.57 10.07 10.93
CA VAL A 538 -12.83 8.95 11.87
C VAL A 538 -13.55 9.48 13.12
N ASN A 539 -14.13 8.56 13.91
CA ASN A 539 -14.88 8.86 15.14
C ASN A 539 -16.12 9.76 14.92
N ILE A 540 -16.85 9.55 13.82
CA ILE A 540 -18.01 10.32 13.39
C ILE A 540 -19.33 9.66 13.85
N SER A 541 -20.02 10.29 14.80
CA SER A 541 -21.31 9.82 15.31
C SER A 541 -22.48 10.13 14.37
N ILE A 542 -23.64 9.55 14.64
CA ILE A 542 -24.91 10.01 14.06
C ILE A 542 -25.10 11.50 14.40
N GLY A 543 -25.50 12.31 13.42
CA GLY A 543 -25.70 13.75 13.59
C GLY A 543 -24.43 14.61 13.46
N ASP A 544 -23.23 14.04 13.48
CA ASP A 544 -21.99 14.79 13.25
C ASP A 544 -21.89 15.28 11.79
N GLU A 545 -21.28 16.45 11.61
CA GLU A 545 -20.98 17.08 10.33
C GLU A 545 -19.46 17.19 10.14
N VAL A 546 -18.97 16.92 8.93
CA VAL A 546 -17.57 17.09 8.53
C VAL A 546 -17.47 17.75 7.15
N HIS A 547 -16.32 18.37 6.87
CA HIS A 547 -16.06 19.01 5.58
C HIS A 547 -14.83 18.42 4.91
N PHE A 548 -14.85 18.39 3.57
CA PHE A 548 -13.70 18.04 2.74
C PHE A 548 -13.48 19.16 1.74
N ASN A 549 -12.36 19.85 1.84
CA ASN A 549 -11.92 20.79 0.83
C ASN A 549 -11.19 19.99 -0.26
N ILE A 550 -11.75 20.02 -1.46
CA ILE A 550 -11.34 19.21 -2.61
C ILE A 550 -10.80 20.16 -3.66
N THR A 551 -9.52 20.04 -3.97
CA THR A 551 -8.82 20.85 -4.97
C THR A 551 -8.60 20.04 -6.23
N VAL A 552 -9.04 20.59 -7.37
CA VAL A 552 -8.83 20.00 -8.69
C VAL A 552 -7.97 20.95 -9.53
N GLU A 553 -6.93 20.43 -10.16
CA GLU A 553 -6.01 21.20 -11.02
C GLU A 553 -5.93 20.56 -12.41
N SER A 554 -6.09 21.34 -13.47
CA SER A 554 -5.84 20.89 -14.85
C SER A 554 -4.38 21.13 -15.22
N HIS A 555 -3.73 20.13 -15.83
CA HIS A 555 -2.33 20.27 -16.28
C HIS A 555 -2.19 20.48 -17.79
N LYS A 556 -3.22 20.15 -18.58
CA LYS A 556 -3.35 20.40 -20.03
C LYS A 556 -4.81 20.48 -20.44
N CYS A 557 -5.10 21.17 -21.53
CA CYS A 557 -6.42 21.12 -22.16
C CYS A 557 -6.64 19.80 -22.95
N PRO A 558 -7.81 19.16 -22.83
CA PRO A 558 -8.12 17.94 -23.57
C PRO A 558 -8.43 18.23 -25.04
N SER A 559 -7.81 17.49 -25.96
CA SER A 559 -7.82 17.73 -27.42
C SER A 559 -9.21 17.77 -28.08
N ASN A 560 -10.24 17.28 -27.39
CA ASN A 560 -11.62 17.19 -27.90
C ASN A 560 -12.51 18.37 -27.50
N GLY A 561 -12.06 19.29 -26.62
CA GLY A 561 -12.83 20.47 -26.18
C GLY A 561 -14.18 20.17 -25.49
N LYS A 562 -14.43 18.92 -25.09
CA LYS A 562 -15.68 18.49 -24.45
C LYS A 562 -15.51 18.49 -22.92
N PRO A 563 -16.53 18.88 -22.15
CA PRO A 563 -16.50 18.73 -20.71
C PRO A 563 -16.31 17.27 -20.27
N GLU A 564 -15.40 17.03 -19.33
CA GLU A 564 -15.24 15.74 -18.66
C GLU A 564 -16.17 15.69 -17.43
N VAL A 565 -16.64 14.50 -17.05
CA VAL A 565 -17.50 14.33 -15.87
C VAL A 565 -16.99 13.19 -15.02
N PHE A 566 -16.75 13.46 -13.74
CA PHE A 566 -16.40 12.46 -12.74
C PHE A 566 -17.28 12.64 -11.50
N THR A 567 -17.26 11.64 -10.61
CA THR A 567 -18.03 11.68 -9.37
C THR A 567 -17.14 11.46 -8.14
N ILE A 568 -17.58 12.00 -7.01
CA ILE A 568 -16.95 11.83 -5.70
C ILE A 568 -18.03 11.34 -4.74
N LYS A 569 -17.84 10.16 -4.13
CA LYS A 569 -18.80 9.60 -3.17
C LYS A 569 -18.13 9.22 -1.85
N PRO A 570 -18.86 9.22 -0.71
CA PRO A 570 -18.38 8.62 0.52
C PRO A 570 -18.49 7.09 0.41
N GLN A 571 -17.41 6.38 0.70
CA GLN A 571 -17.34 4.93 0.57
C GLN A 571 -18.35 4.22 1.49
N GLY A 572 -19.14 3.30 0.92
CA GLY A 572 -20.26 2.64 1.60
C GLY A 572 -21.58 3.41 1.55
N PHE A 573 -21.61 4.61 0.97
CA PHE A 573 -22.80 5.41 0.69
C PHE A 573 -22.98 5.57 -0.83
N ARG A 574 -24.21 5.84 -1.29
CA ARG A 574 -24.53 5.97 -2.73
C ARG A 574 -24.82 7.40 -3.17
N GLU A 575 -24.94 8.35 -2.25
CA GLU A 575 -24.96 9.77 -2.63
C GLU A 575 -23.59 10.15 -3.20
N GLU A 576 -23.55 10.80 -4.37
CA GLU A 576 -22.33 11.22 -5.04
C GLU A 576 -22.41 12.67 -5.53
N VAL A 577 -21.29 13.40 -5.44
CA VAL A 577 -21.15 14.72 -6.04
C VAL A 577 -20.76 14.55 -7.50
N THR A 578 -21.61 14.99 -8.41
CA THR A 578 -21.26 15.08 -9.84
C THR A 578 -20.44 16.33 -10.09
N VAL A 579 -19.20 16.16 -10.56
CA VAL A 579 -18.30 17.26 -10.90
C VAL A 579 -18.11 17.29 -12.41
N VAL A 580 -18.56 18.38 -13.04
CA VAL A 580 -18.33 18.66 -14.46
C VAL A 580 -17.07 19.51 -14.59
N LEU A 581 -16.13 19.09 -15.43
CA LEU A 581 -14.90 19.82 -15.75
C LEU A 581 -15.05 20.50 -17.10
N ASP A 582 -15.03 21.83 -17.08
CA ASP A 582 -15.05 22.70 -18.25
C ASP A 582 -13.68 23.37 -18.38
N TYR A 583 -13.07 23.37 -19.57
CA TYR A 583 -11.65 23.70 -19.73
C TYR A 583 -11.46 25.02 -20.49
N ILE A 584 -10.75 25.96 -19.88
CA ILE A 584 -10.39 27.26 -20.46
C ILE A 584 -9.15 27.06 -21.33
N CYS A 585 -9.35 26.86 -22.63
CA CYS A 585 -8.30 26.49 -23.59
C CYS A 585 -7.91 27.59 -24.58
N ASP A 586 -8.78 28.58 -24.81
CA ASP A 586 -8.48 29.78 -25.59
C ASP A 586 -9.12 31.00 -24.89
N CYS A 587 -8.77 32.20 -25.34
CA CYS A 587 -9.16 33.47 -24.71
C CYS A 587 -10.51 34.00 -25.23
N ASP A 588 -11.18 34.88 -24.46
CA ASP A 588 -12.49 35.45 -24.83
C ASP A 588 -12.42 36.37 -26.08
N CYS A 589 -11.22 36.86 -26.42
CA CYS A 589 -10.92 37.53 -27.69
C CYS A 589 -10.87 36.59 -28.91
N ALA A 590 -10.54 35.29 -28.75
CA ALA A 590 -10.39 34.36 -29.86
C ALA A 590 -11.76 34.02 -30.48
N ALA A 591 -12.80 33.94 -29.64
CA ALA A 591 -14.20 33.79 -30.08
C ALA A 591 -14.74 34.99 -30.91
N LYS A 592 -13.97 36.08 -31.03
CA LYS A 592 -14.28 37.27 -31.83
C LYS A 592 -13.31 37.46 -33.01
N GLY A 593 -12.44 36.47 -33.28
CA GLY A 593 -11.42 36.54 -34.32
C GLY A 593 -11.99 36.60 -35.74
N GLU A 594 -11.31 37.34 -36.62
CA GLU A 594 -11.62 37.40 -38.05
C GLU A 594 -10.85 36.27 -38.78
N ALA A 595 -11.56 35.20 -39.13
CA ALA A 595 -11.00 34.09 -39.88
C ALA A 595 -10.59 34.51 -41.31
N ASN A 596 -9.38 34.15 -41.74
CA ASN A 596 -8.79 34.57 -43.02
C ASN A 596 -8.78 36.10 -43.21
N SER A 597 -8.40 36.84 -42.16
CA SER A 597 -8.32 38.31 -42.18
C SER A 597 -7.32 38.82 -43.22
N GLN A 598 -7.67 39.89 -43.92
CA GLN A 598 -6.73 40.58 -44.82
C GLN A 598 -5.51 41.17 -44.08
N ARG A 599 -5.64 41.45 -42.77
CA ARG A 599 -4.52 41.87 -41.90
C ARG A 599 -3.41 40.81 -41.81
N CYS A 600 -3.76 39.55 -42.06
CA CYS A 600 -2.86 38.40 -41.96
C CYS A 600 -2.42 37.94 -43.36
N SER A 601 -1.78 38.85 -44.10
CA SER A 601 -1.30 38.64 -45.48
C SER A 601 -2.40 38.08 -46.39
N GLU A 602 -3.43 38.89 -46.64
CA GLU A 602 -4.54 38.61 -47.57
C GLU A 602 -5.29 37.28 -47.28
N GLY A 603 -5.42 36.92 -46.01
CA GLY A 603 -6.13 35.71 -45.57
C GLY A 603 -5.26 34.48 -45.29
N SER A 604 -3.94 34.67 -45.16
CA SER A 604 -2.97 33.63 -44.77
C SER A 604 -3.03 33.26 -43.26
N GLY A 605 -3.99 33.79 -42.51
CA GLY A 605 -4.24 33.49 -41.11
C GLY A 605 -5.50 34.18 -40.57
N SER A 606 -5.88 33.85 -39.34
CA SER A 606 -6.98 34.48 -38.62
C SER A 606 -6.46 35.61 -37.72
N TYR A 607 -7.13 36.77 -37.70
CA TYR A 607 -6.78 37.87 -36.80
C TYR A 607 -7.58 37.77 -35.49
N GLU A 608 -6.90 37.42 -34.40
CA GLU A 608 -7.50 37.26 -33.07
C GLU A 608 -6.59 37.83 -31.99
N CYS A 609 -7.17 38.33 -30.89
CA CYS A 609 -6.40 38.74 -29.71
C CYS A 609 -5.22 39.71 -30.01
N GLY A 610 -5.41 40.62 -30.98
CA GLY A 610 -4.38 41.59 -31.40
C GLY A 610 -3.27 41.07 -32.31
N SER A 611 -3.36 39.83 -32.82
CA SER A 611 -2.31 39.20 -33.63
C SER A 611 -2.85 38.21 -34.66
N CYS A 612 -1.98 37.78 -35.59
CA CYS A 612 -2.34 36.82 -36.64
C CYS A 612 -1.98 35.37 -36.25
N LYS A 613 -2.99 34.52 -36.08
CA LYS A 613 -2.86 33.06 -35.95
C LYS A 613 -2.79 32.48 -37.36
N CYS A 614 -1.57 32.15 -37.78
CA CYS A 614 -1.30 31.77 -39.16
C CYS A 614 -1.86 30.39 -39.50
N ASN A 615 -2.26 30.24 -40.76
CA ASN A 615 -2.64 28.95 -41.31
C ASN A 615 -1.41 28.03 -41.40
N GLU A 616 -1.64 26.72 -41.45
CA GLU A 616 -0.56 25.73 -41.55
C GLU A 616 0.33 26.01 -42.78
N GLY A 617 1.65 25.95 -42.59
CA GLY A 617 2.64 26.36 -43.60
C GLY A 617 2.99 27.86 -43.65
N ARG A 618 2.37 28.74 -42.83
CA ARG A 618 2.69 30.17 -42.74
C ARG A 618 3.16 30.60 -41.36
N ILE A 619 4.11 31.54 -41.31
CA ILE A 619 4.58 32.19 -40.07
C ILE A 619 4.86 33.69 -40.27
N GLY A 620 5.19 34.37 -39.16
CA GLY A 620 5.54 35.79 -39.09
C GLY A 620 4.61 36.56 -38.14
N GLN A 621 4.70 37.89 -38.10
CA GLN A 621 3.77 38.71 -37.30
C GLN A 621 2.39 38.83 -37.97
N THR A 622 2.35 38.80 -39.30
CA THR A 622 1.17 38.94 -40.18
C THR A 622 1.05 37.79 -41.19
N CYS A 623 1.70 36.65 -40.94
CA CYS A 623 1.70 35.44 -41.80
C CYS A 623 2.34 35.64 -43.18
N GLU A 624 3.28 36.58 -43.22
CA GLU A 624 4.02 37.09 -44.37
C GLU A 624 5.00 36.06 -44.96
N CYS A 625 5.54 35.14 -44.15
CA CYS A 625 6.51 34.14 -44.58
C CYS A 625 5.85 32.77 -44.83
N SER A 626 6.07 32.23 -46.02
CA SER A 626 5.84 30.81 -46.35
C SER A 626 6.96 29.96 -45.76
N LYS A 627 6.64 28.77 -45.24
CA LYS A 627 7.67 27.83 -44.76
C LYS A 627 8.49 27.20 -45.90
N ASP A 628 7.97 27.21 -47.13
CA ASP A 628 8.57 26.49 -48.26
C ASP A 628 9.34 27.39 -49.26
N ASP A 629 9.08 28.71 -49.30
CA ASP A 629 9.50 29.61 -50.40
C ASP A 629 10.70 30.54 -50.09
N VAL A 630 11.40 30.38 -48.96
CA VAL A 630 12.45 31.33 -48.55
C VAL A 630 13.72 31.18 -49.40
N ARG A 631 14.03 32.20 -50.21
CA ARG A 631 15.26 32.25 -51.03
C ARG A 631 16.51 32.36 -50.16
N THR A 632 17.47 31.47 -50.41
CA THR A 632 18.44 30.97 -49.42
C THR A 632 19.73 31.80 -49.27
N GLU A 633 19.79 33.01 -49.84
CA GLU A 633 21.08 33.70 -50.06
C GLU A 633 21.28 34.94 -49.18
N ASP A 634 20.23 35.71 -48.86
CA ASP A 634 20.33 36.95 -48.06
C ASP A 634 19.95 36.78 -46.57
N LEU A 635 19.13 35.79 -46.21
CA LEU A 635 18.64 35.59 -44.83
C LEU A 635 19.54 34.65 -44.01
N ASP A 636 20.35 33.85 -44.70
CA ASP A 636 21.23 32.82 -44.15
C ASP A 636 22.23 33.37 -43.11
N ALA A 637 22.72 34.59 -43.32
CA ALA A 637 23.67 35.26 -42.44
C ALA A 637 23.10 35.56 -41.03
N ASN A 638 21.79 35.79 -40.91
CA ASN A 638 21.13 36.05 -39.62
C ASN A 638 20.75 34.77 -38.88
N CYS A 639 20.83 33.61 -39.54
CA CYS A 639 20.49 32.28 -39.01
C CYS A 639 21.71 31.39 -38.77
N ARG A 640 22.93 31.91 -38.96
CA ARG A 640 24.20 31.26 -38.63
C ARG A 640 24.84 31.96 -37.45
N LYS A 641 25.42 31.20 -36.52
CA LYS A 641 26.10 31.73 -35.33
C LYS A 641 27.45 32.34 -35.67
N ASP A 642 28.18 31.66 -36.55
CA ASP A 642 29.44 32.07 -37.15
C ASP A 642 29.47 31.64 -38.63
N ASN A 643 30.31 32.25 -39.47
CA ASN A 643 30.46 31.88 -40.89
C ASN A 643 30.89 30.41 -41.14
N GLY A 644 31.35 29.69 -40.10
CA GLY A 644 31.67 28.27 -40.15
C GLY A 644 30.58 27.34 -39.59
N THR A 645 29.39 27.85 -39.26
CA THR A 645 28.27 27.07 -38.71
C THR A 645 27.15 26.86 -39.71
N ASP A 646 26.47 25.73 -39.61
CA ASP A 646 25.26 25.43 -40.39
C ASP A 646 24.10 26.35 -39.99
N ILE A 647 23.21 26.59 -40.95
CA ILE A 647 21.95 27.31 -40.78
C ILE A 647 21.17 26.67 -39.62
N CYS A 648 20.84 27.46 -38.60
CA CYS A 648 20.12 27.01 -37.42
C CYS A 648 20.70 25.71 -36.80
N SER A 649 22.03 25.58 -36.85
CA SER A 649 22.79 24.41 -36.36
C SER A 649 22.30 23.06 -36.93
N ASN A 650 21.62 23.07 -38.09
CA ASN A 650 20.89 21.94 -38.70
C ASN A 650 19.79 21.30 -37.80
N ASN A 651 19.42 21.98 -36.70
CA ASN A 651 18.38 21.56 -35.76
C ASN A 651 17.09 22.39 -35.87
N GLY A 652 17.13 23.45 -36.67
CA GLY A 652 16.00 24.29 -37.00
C GLY A 652 16.02 24.63 -38.48
N ASP A 653 14.97 25.33 -38.91
CA ASP A 653 14.83 25.86 -40.26
C ASP A 653 14.88 27.38 -40.18
N CYS A 654 15.65 28.04 -41.04
CA CYS A 654 15.74 29.51 -41.07
C CYS A 654 14.55 30.07 -41.81
N VAL A 655 13.60 30.67 -41.09
CA VAL A 655 12.37 31.20 -41.68
C VAL A 655 12.26 32.67 -41.31
N CYS A 656 12.10 33.54 -42.31
CA CYS A 656 12.04 35.00 -42.11
C CYS A 656 13.28 35.61 -41.40
N GLY A 657 14.45 34.95 -41.45
CA GLY A 657 15.69 35.43 -40.81
C GLY A 657 15.78 35.18 -39.30
N THR A 658 14.92 34.31 -38.76
CA THR A 658 15.03 33.75 -37.41
C THR A 658 14.97 32.22 -37.51
N CYS A 659 15.61 31.50 -36.58
CA CYS A 659 15.56 30.05 -36.56
C CYS A 659 14.29 29.52 -35.88
N GLU A 660 13.45 28.78 -36.62
CA GLU A 660 12.39 27.97 -36.03
C GLU A 660 12.95 26.57 -35.73
N CYS A 661 13.18 26.26 -34.46
CA CYS A 661 13.76 24.98 -34.05
C CYS A 661 12.77 23.82 -34.28
N ARG A 662 13.24 22.71 -34.86
CA ARG A 662 12.39 21.59 -35.27
C ARG A 662 11.73 20.96 -34.04
N LYS A 663 10.41 20.78 -34.11
CA LYS A 663 9.63 20.15 -33.04
C LYS A 663 9.83 18.62 -33.09
N ARG A 664 9.96 17.99 -31.93
CA ARG A 664 10.05 16.53 -31.78
C ARG A 664 8.70 15.91 -31.49
N ASP A 665 8.59 14.61 -31.78
CA ASP A 665 7.41 13.77 -31.50
C ASP A 665 7.09 13.70 -29.99
N ASN A 666 8.12 13.82 -29.16
CA ASN A 666 8.02 13.98 -27.72
C ASN A 666 8.04 15.48 -27.36
N PRO A 667 6.93 16.08 -26.86
CA PRO A 667 6.88 17.52 -26.54
C PRO A 667 7.77 17.95 -25.37
N ALA A 668 8.36 17.01 -24.62
CA ALA A 668 9.36 17.31 -23.60
C ALA A 668 10.79 17.49 -24.17
N GLU A 669 11.02 17.08 -25.43
CA GLU A 669 12.31 17.19 -26.11
C GLU A 669 12.29 18.39 -27.05
N ALA A 670 13.13 19.38 -26.77
CA ALA A 670 13.18 20.65 -27.48
C ALA A 670 14.61 21.04 -27.85
N TYR A 671 14.78 21.45 -29.10
CA TYR A 671 15.90 22.28 -29.54
C TYR A 671 15.63 23.74 -29.17
N SER A 672 16.67 24.49 -28.81
CA SER A 672 16.58 25.86 -28.30
C SER A 672 17.85 26.67 -28.57
N GLY A 673 17.82 27.96 -28.20
CA GLY A 673 18.87 28.93 -28.54
C GLY A 673 18.52 29.74 -29.80
N GLN A 674 19.24 30.83 -30.03
CA GLN A 674 18.96 31.75 -31.15
C GLN A 674 19.19 31.10 -32.52
N PHE A 675 20.07 30.10 -32.56
CA PHE A 675 20.47 29.38 -33.77
C PHE A 675 20.19 27.88 -33.63
N CYS A 676 19.24 27.49 -32.78
CA CYS A 676 18.92 26.10 -32.42
C CYS A 676 20.16 25.27 -32.05
N GLU A 677 21.15 25.91 -31.43
CA GLU A 677 22.44 25.32 -31.09
C GLU A 677 22.39 24.43 -29.84
N CYS A 678 21.35 24.60 -29.02
CA CYS A 678 21.11 23.86 -27.80
C CYS A 678 20.01 22.81 -27.98
N ASP A 679 20.05 21.78 -27.15
CA ASP A 679 18.90 20.92 -26.88
C ASP A 679 18.91 20.45 -25.42
N ASN A 680 17.76 19.91 -24.99
CA ASN A 680 17.53 19.40 -23.64
C ASN A 680 17.47 17.86 -23.57
N PHE A 681 18.00 17.11 -24.55
CA PHE A 681 17.81 15.65 -24.62
C PHE A 681 19.02 14.82 -25.07
N ASN A 682 20.05 15.46 -25.64
CA ASN A 682 21.35 14.87 -25.99
C ASN A 682 22.43 15.15 -24.93
N CYS A 683 22.05 15.33 -23.66
CA CYS A 683 22.99 15.21 -22.54
C CYS A 683 23.33 13.74 -22.25
N ASP A 684 24.42 13.53 -21.51
CA ASP A 684 24.83 12.21 -21.03
C ASP A 684 23.70 11.50 -20.25
N ARG A 685 23.68 10.17 -20.37
CA ARG A 685 22.67 9.30 -19.76
C ARG A 685 23.32 8.23 -18.90
N SER A 686 22.71 7.94 -17.76
CA SER A 686 23.10 6.84 -16.87
C SER A 686 21.86 6.03 -16.51
N ASN A 687 21.97 4.70 -16.51
CA ASN A 687 20.83 3.77 -16.38
C ASN A 687 19.64 4.12 -17.31
N ASN A 688 19.94 4.47 -18.57
CA ASN A 688 19.03 5.00 -19.61
C ASN A 688 18.31 6.33 -19.30
N LYS A 689 18.41 6.85 -18.08
CA LYS A 689 17.86 8.15 -17.68
C LYS A 689 18.77 9.29 -18.13
N LEU A 690 18.16 10.35 -18.67
CA LEU A 690 18.84 11.61 -18.97
C LEU A 690 19.33 12.25 -17.67
N CYS A 691 20.62 12.63 -17.60
CA CYS A 691 21.23 13.20 -16.40
C CYS A 691 20.96 12.39 -15.12
N GLY A 692 20.92 11.05 -15.24
CA GLY A 692 20.68 10.09 -14.15
C GLY A 692 19.26 10.13 -13.56
N GLY A 693 18.46 11.17 -13.86
CA GLY A 693 17.29 11.56 -13.07
C GLY A 693 17.62 12.43 -11.85
N HIS A 694 18.84 12.97 -11.75
CA HIS A 694 19.36 13.78 -10.63
C HIS A 694 20.06 15.06 -11.13
N GLY A 695 19.53 15.61 -12.22
CA GLY A 695 19.98 16.83 -12.85
C GLY A 695 19.13 17.15 -14.07
N ARG A 696 19.21 18.39 -14.54
CA ARG A 696 18.47 18.89 -15.70
C ARG A 696 19.40 19.12 -16.89
N CYS A 697 18.95 18.76 -18.08
CA CYS A 697 19.74 18.92 -19.31
C CYS A 697 19.57 20.34 -19.86
N GLU A 698 20.61 21.16 -19.74
CA GLU A 698 20.68 22.51 -20.32
C GLU A 698 21.76 22.54 -21.41
N CYS A 699 21.35 22.75 -22.66
CA CYS A 699 22.26 22.89 -23.82
C CYS A 699 23.34 21.79 -23.89
N ARG A 700 22.90 20.52 -23.93
CA ARG A 700 23.78 19.32 -23.96
C ARG A 700 24.70 19.13 -22.75
N LYS A 701 24.49 19.85 -21.64
CA LYS A 701 25.17 19.61 -20.36
C LYS A 701 24.17 19.31 -19.26
N CYS A 702 24.45 18.29 -18.46
CA CYS A 702 23.69 18.05 -17.25
C CYS A 702 24.10 19.05 -16.16
N ILE A 703 23.12 19.81 -15.67
CA ILE A 703 23.25 20.64 -14.46
C ILE A 703 22.70 19.80 -13.31
N CYS A 704 23.61 19.26 -12.50
CA CYS A 704 23.26 18.34 -11.42
C CYS A 704 22.48 19.02 -10.31
N ASP A 705 21.60 18.26 -9.68
CA ASP A 705 20.93 18.68 -8.45
C ASP A 705 21.93 18.75 -7.28
N ALA A 706 21.53 19.42 -6.20
CA ALA A 706 22.37 19.51 -5.01
C ALA A 706 22.74 18.11 -4.49
N ASN A 707 24.02 17.91 -4.20
CA ASN A 707 24.65 16.64 -3.82
C ASN A 707 24.77 15.59 -4.95
N TYR A 708 24.73 15.97 -6.23
CA TYR A 708 25.11 15.09 -7.36
C TYR A 708 26.24 15.66 -8.22
N THR A 709 27.02 14.78 -8.86
CA THR A 709 28.16 15.12 -9.73
C THR A 709 28.35 14.06 -10.84
N GLY A 710 29.38 14.25 -11.67
CA GLY A 710 29.61 13.48 -12.90
C GLY A 710 28.92 14.13 -14.10
N SER A 711 29.38 13.85 -15.32
CA SER A 711 28.82 14.49 -16.53
C SER A 711 27.39 14.04 -16.84
N ALA A 712 26.99 12.86 -16.34
CA ALA A 712 25.63 12.33 -16.36
C ALA A 712 24.86 12.55 -15.04
N CYS A 713 25.39 13.31 -14.08
CA CYS A 713 24.82 13.52 -12.73
C CYS A 713 24.44 12.24 -11.97
N ASP A 714 25.12 11.14 -12.24
CA ASP A 714 24.86 9.82 -11.69
C ASP A 714 25.67 9.49 -10.43
N CYS A 715 26.62 10.35 -10.08
CA CYS A 715 27.45 10.18 -8.90
C CYS A 715 26.90 10.98 -7.71
N SER A 716 26.30 10.30 -6.73
CA SER A 716 25.87 10.95 -5.48
C SER A 716 27.07 11.36 -4.62
N MET A 717 27.06 12.61 -4.15
CA MET A 717 27.99 13.16 -3.17
C MET A 717 27.54 12.90 -1.72
N ASP A 718 26.33 12.34 -1.51
CA ASP A 718 25.93 11.89 -0.18
C ASP A 718 26.71 10.62 0.20
N THR A 719 27.23 10.62 1.42
CA THR A 719 27.96 9.49 2.02
C THR A 719 27.10 8.69 2.99
N SER A 720 25.86 9.12 3.28
CA SER A 720 24.97 8.48 4.25
C SER A 720 24.72 7.00 3.94
N THR A 721 24.53 6.65 2.67
CA THR A 721 24.35 5.27 2.18
C THR A 721 25.59 4.38 2.34
N CYS A 722 26.78 4.98 2.47
CA CYS A 722 28.03 4.28 2.72
C CYS A 722 28.32 4.10 4.22
N VAL A 723 27.58 4.72 5.13
CA VAL A 723 27.83 4.59 6.58
C VAL A 723 27.24 3.28 7.09
N ALA A 724 28.10 2.37 7.51
CA ALA A 724 27.71 1.09 8.09
C ALA A 724 27.17 1.25 9.53
N SER A 725 26.50 0.22 10.05
CA SER A 725 25.93 0.18 11.40
C SER A 725 26.96 0.37 12.54
N ASN A 726 28.25 0.28 12.26
CA ASN A 726 29.34 0.59 13.20
C ASN A 726 29.75 2.08 13.22
N GLY A 727 29.06 2.94 12.46
CA GLY A 727 29.35 4.37 12.34
C GLY A 727 30.52 4.72 11.41
N GLN A 728 31.07 3.75 10.67
CA GLN A 728 32.18 3.96 9.74
C GLN A 728 31.73 3.86 8.28
N ILE A 729 32.29 4.72 7.44
CA ILE A 729 32.16 4.60 5.98
C ILE A 729 32.73 3.25 5.55
N CYS A 730 31.92 2.46 4.84
CA CYS A 730 32.27 1.16 4.27
C CYS A 730 32.89 0.16 5.28
N ASN A 731 32.40 0.16 6.52
CA ASN A 731 32.95 -0.62 7.65
C ASN A 731 34.47 -0.40 7.91
N GLY A 732 35.05 0.71 7.42
CA GLY A 732 36.50 0.94 7.43
C GLY A 732 37.29 0.03 6.49
N ARG A 733 36.64 -0.58 5.49
CA ARG A 733 37.15 -1.63 4.59
C ARG A 733 36.94 -1.30 3.11
N GLY A 734 36.66 -0.05 2.80
CA GLY A 734 36.37 0.44 1.46
C GLY A 734 36.35 1.96 1.41
N GLU A 735 36.33 2.50 0.20
CA GLU A 735 36.13 3.93 -0.06
C GLU A 735 34.72 4.14 -0.64
N CYS A 736 34.07 5.24 -0.27
CA CYS A 736 32.74 5.58 -0.78
C CYS A 736 32.89 6.42 -2.05
N GLU A 737 32.46 5.86 -3.18
CA GLU A 737 32.36 6.56 -4.45
C GLU A 737 30.90 6.56 -4.91
N CYS A 738 30.38 7.74 -5.27
CA CYS A 738 29.04 7.88 -5.84
C CYS A 738 27.90 7.29 -4.96
N GLY A 739 28.03 7.40 -3.63
CA GLY A 739 27.09 6.81 -2.67
C GLY A 739 27.15 5.29 -2.53
N SER A 740 28.18 4.63 -3.10
CA SER A 740 28.40 3.17 -3.01
C SER A 740 29.81 2.83 -2.50
N CYS A 741 29.93 1.75 -1.72
CA CYS A 741 31.22 1.33 -1.20
C CYS A 741 32.02 0.44 -2.17
N LYS A 742 33.23 0.88 -2.53
CA LYS A 742 34.24 0.04 -3.17
C LYS A 742 35.13 -0.57 -2.09
N CYS A 743 34.97 -1.87 -1.84
CA CYS A 743 35.76 -2.60 -0.85
C CYS A 743 37.22 -2.74 -1.30
N THR A 744 38.18 -2.50 -0.40
CA THR A 744 39.62 -2.55 -0.71
C THR A 744 40.17 -3.97 -0.82
N ASP A 745 39.40 -4.98 -0.42
CA ASP A 745 39.72 -6.41 -0.53
C ASP A 745 38.50 -7.16 -1.09
N SER A 746 38.71 -7.90 -2.18
CA SER A 746 37.66 -8.54 -2.98
C SER A 746 36.93 -9.69 -2.30
N LYS A 747 37.34 -10.10 -1.09
CA LYS A 747 36.58 -11.06 -0.26
C LYS A 747 35.40 -10.42 0.49
N PHE A 748 35.35 -9.08 0.57
CA PHE A 748 34.23 -8.34 1.14
C PHE A 748 33.31 -7.81 0.04
N GLN A 749 32.01 -7.89 0.29
CA GLN A 749 30.93 -7.47 -0.61
C GLN A 749 29.73 -6.97 0.20
N GLY A 750 28.67 -6.56 -0.50
CA GLY A 750 27.49 -5.92 0.10
C GLY A 750 27.62 -4.39 0.16
N PRO A 751 26.50 -3.66 0.31
CA PRO A 751 26.43 -2.20 0.14
C PRO A 751 27.42 -1.39 0.98
N THR A 752 27.87 -1.91 2.12
CA THR A 752 28.82 -1.25 3.03
C THR A 752 30.07 -2.09 3.30
N CYS A 753 30.38 -3.09 2.46
CA CYS A 753 31.46 -4.07 2.65
C CYS A 753 31.32 -4.95 3.92
N GLU A 754 30.09 -5.18 4.37
CA GLU A 754 29.78 -5.93 5.59
C GLU A 754 29.82 -7.46 5.43
N ALA A 755 29.57 -7.99 4.23
CA ALA A 755 29.45 -9.43 3.99
C ALA A 755 30.75 -10.05 3.45
N CYS A 756 31.15 -11.20 3.98
CA CYS A 756 32.29 -11.99 3.51
C CYS A 756 31.89 -13.46 3.31
N PRO A 757 31.37 -13.86 2.13
CA PRO A 757 30.91 -15.24 1.90
C PRO A 757 32.01 -16.31 1.98
N THR A 758 33.27 -15.90 1.83
CA THR A 758 34.45 -16.77 1.95
C THR A 758 35.07 -16.76 3.35
N CYS A 759 34.53 -15.99 4.29
CA CYS A 759 34.92 -16.07 5.70
C CYS A 759 34.15 -17.22 6.37
N PRO A 760 34.77 -18.00 7.28
CA PRO A 760 34.06 -18.99 8.08
C PRO A 760 32.89 -18.34 8.86
N GLY A 761 31.76 -19.04 8.91
CA GLY A 761 30.62 -18.60 9.72
C GLY A 761 30.89 -18.77 11.21
N VAL A 762 30.43 -17.81 12.03
CA VAL A 762 30.58 -17.76 13.50
C VAL A 762 30.24 -19.10 14.18
N CYS A 763 29.22 -19.80 13.69
CA CYS A 763 28.85 -21.13 14.19
C CYS A 763 29.95 -22.17 13.99
N THR A 764 30.52 -22.24 12.79
CA THR A 764 31.55 -23.22 12.42
C THR A 764 32.90 -22.89 13.06
N GLU A 765 33.26 -21.60 13.17
CA GLU A 765 34.51 -21.17 13.84
C GLU A 765 34.52 -21.49 15.33
N HIS A 766 33.36 -21.43 16.00
CA HIS A 766 33.29 -21.55 17.45
C HIS A 766 32.77 -22.91 17.95
N LYS A 767 32.20 -23.74 17.06
CA LYS A 767 31.69 -25.09 17.31
C LYS A 767 32.56 -25.88 18.29
N ASP A 768 33.82 -26.11 17.94
CA ASP A 768 34.70 -27.05 18.66
C ASP A 768 34.98 -26.59 20.11
N CYS A 769 35.04 -25.27 20.34
CA CYS A 769 35.17 -24.70 21.67
C CYS A 769 33.88 -24.85 22.48
N VAL A 770 32.72 -24.63 21.86
CA VAL A 770 31.41 -24.79 22.52
C VAL A 770 31.12 -26.26 22.84
N GLU A 771 31.45 -27.19 21.94
CA GLU A 771 31.29 -28.62 22.16
C GLU A 771 32.14 -29.09 23.33
N CYS A 772 33.44 -28.76 23.35
CA CYS A 772 34.29 -29.17 24.46
C CYS A 772 33.89 -28.53 25.80
N LEU A 773 33.70 -27.20 25.85
CA LEU A 773 33.36 -26.51 27.12
C LEU A 773 32.01 -26.95 27.70
N THR A 774 31.12 -27.47 26.86
CA THR A 774 29.82 -28.03 27.30
C THR A 774 29.91 -29.50 27.66
N PHE A 775 30.41 -30.33 26.74
CA PHE A 775 30.25 -31.79 26.76
C PHE A 775 31.55 -32.58 27.00
N GLN A 776 32.72 -31.93 26.97
CA GLN A 776 34.05 -32.56 27.07
C GLN A 776 34.32 -33.60 25.95
N THR A 777 33.80 -33.31 24.76
CA THR A 777 33.96 -34.07 23.49
C THR A 777 34.45 -33.16 22.36
N GLY A 778 34.67 -33.72 21.17
CA GLY A 778 35.09 -33.00 19.98
C GLY A 778 36.60 -32.74 19.89
N VAL A 779 37.04 -32.31 18.70
CA VAL A 779 38.46 -32.21 18.29
C VAL A 779 39.34 -31.41 19.26
N LYS A 780 38.82 -30.35 19.88
CA LYS A 780 39.59 -29.49 20.80
C LYS A 780 39.68 -30.01 22.25
N LYS A 781 39.11 -31.17 22.58
CA LYS A 781 38.98 -31.71 23.95
C LYS A 781 40.21 -31.51 24.84
N ASP A 782 41.40 -31.86 24.35
CA ASP A 782 42.61 -31.92 25.17
C ASP A 782 43.32 -30.54 25.31
N VAL A 783 43.14 -29.63 24.34
CA VAL A 783 43.69 -28.25 24.35
C VAL A 783 42.67 -27.19 24.80
N CYS A 784 41.44 -27.62 25.06
CA CYS A 784 40.24 -26.83 25.33
C CYS A 784 40.41 -25.74 26.40
N LYS A 785 41.11 -26.05 27.50
CA LYS A 785 41.35 -25.10 28.59
C LYS A 785 42.28 -23.96 28.20
N ASP A 786 43.08 -24.12 27.15
CA ASP A 786 44.07 -23.14 26.73
C ASP A 786 43.62 -22.32 25.53
N GLU A 787 42.98 -22.94 24.53
CA GLU A 787 42.50 -22.26 23.32
C GLU A 787 41.14 -21.57 23.49
N CYS A 788 40.25 -22.11 24.33
CA CYS A 788 38.87 -21.62 24.44
C CYS A 788 38.63 -20.68 25.64
N LYS A 789 39.70 -20.11 26.23
CA LYS A 789 39.67 -19.27 27.45
C LYS A 789 38.74 -18.05 27.37
N ASN A 790 38.50 -17.52 26.18
CA ASN A 790 37.77 -16.26 25.97
C ASN A 790 36.24 -16.43 25.94
N PHE A 791 35.73 -17.65 26.09
CA PHE A 791 34.30 -17.98 26.05
C PHE A 791 33.69 -18.05 27.45
N ARG A 792 32.61 -17.29 27.65
CA ARG A 792 31.78 -17.32 28.86
C ARG A 792 30.53 -18.18 28.61
N LEU A 793 30.56 -19.41 29.10
CA LEU A 793 29.51 -20.40 28.87
C LEU A 793 28.36 -20.29 29.88
N PHE A 794 27.14 -20.16 29.38
CA PHE A 794 25.88 -20.24 30.11
C PHE A 794 25.11 -21.49 29.68
N ARG A 795 24.56 -22.24 30.64
CA ARG A 795 23.86 -23.51 30.38
C ARG A 795 22.37 -23.35 30.60
N VAL A 796 21.56 -23.79 29.64
CA VAL A 796 20.12 -23.56 29.56
C VAL A 796 19.36 -24.89 29.51
N GLN A 797 18.26 -24.99 30.24
CA GLN A 797 17.42 -26.20 30.33
C GLN A 797 16.39 -26.24 29.17
N GLU A 798 15.60 -25.19 29.00
CA GLU A 798 14.52 -25.10 28.00
C GLU A 798 14.84 -24.17 26.84
N GLN A 799 14.35 -24.49 25.64
CA GLN A 799 14.53 -23.67 24.44
C GLN A 799 13.91 -22.27 24.55
N LYS A 800 12.84 -22.10 25.35
CA LYS A 800 12.20 -20.80 25.65
C LYS A 800 13.08 -19.84 26.47
N LEU A 801 14.17 -20.34 27.07
CA LEU A 801 15.11 -19.58 27.88
C LEU A 801 16.42 -19.26 27.12
N LEU A 802 16.53 -19.64 25.85
CA LEU A 802 17.56 -19.09 24.96
C LEU A 802 17.16 -17.64 24.60
N PRO A 803 18.10 -16.67 24.60
CA PRO A 803 17.78 -15.31 24.18
C PRO A 803 17.29 -15.26 22.73
N GLN A 804 16.16 -14.60 22.50
CA GLN A 804 15.63 -14.39 21.15
C GLN A 804 16.34 -13.21 20.47
N PRO A 805 16.48 -13.22 19.12
CA PRO A 805 17.15 -12.12 18.39
C PRO A 805 16.51 -10.74 18.59
N ASN A 806 15.22 -10.68 18.93
CA ASN A 806 14.47 -9.43 19.07
C ASN A 806 14.45 -8.85 20.50
N ASP A 807 14.91 -9.61 21.51
CA ASP A 807 14.82 -9.21 22.93
C ASP A 807 16.05 -8.43 23.44
N GLN A 808 17.11 -8.27 22.63
CA GLN A 808 18.41 -7.77 23.10
C GLN A 808 19.06 -6.76 22.15
N THR A 809 19.78 -5.79 22.72
CA THR A 809 20.37 -4.64 22.01
C THR A 809 21.76 -4.92 21.40
N PHE A 810 22.08 -6.18 21.10
CA PHE A 810 23.35 -6.60 20.51
C PHE A 810 23.15 -7.82 19.60
N PRO A 811 23.95 -7.96 18.53
CA PRO A 811 23.78 -9.05 17.57
C PRO A 811 24.05 -10.41 18.21
N LEU A 812 23.11 -11.33 18.01
CA LEU A 812 23.12 -12.68 18.55
C LEU A 812 22.80 -13.68 17.42
N VAL A 813 23.61 -14.73 17.30
CA VAL A 813 23.48 -15.77 16.28
C VAL A 813 23.08 -17.09 16.94
N ILE A 814 21.98 -17.69 16.50
CA ILE A 814 21.56 -19.03 16.94
C ILE A 814 22.14 -20.07 15.99
N CYS A 815 23.02 -20.91 16.52
CA CYS A 815 23.73 -21.96 15.80
C CYS A 815 23.13 -23.34 16.10
N LYS A 816 23.09 -24.19 15.07
CA LYS A 816 22.74 -25.62 15.17
C LYS A 816 23.86 -26.44 14.54
N GLU A 817 24.58 -27.18 15.37
CA GLU A 817 25.73 -28.00 14.97
C GLU A 817 25.50 -29.47 15.31
N ARG A 818 26.29 -30.38 14.72
CA ARG A 818 26.26 -31.82 15.06
C ARG A 818 27.58 -32.27 15.65
N ASP A 819 27.53 -33.12 16.68
CA ASP A 819 28.70 -33.76 17.28
C ASP A 819 29.17 -34.99 16.46
N GLU A 820 30.22 -35.65 16.94
CA GLU A 820 30.80 -36.88 16.37
C GLU A 820 29.83 -38.10 16.36
N ASN A 821 28.66 -37.99 17.02
CA ASN A 821 27.62 -39.02 17.11
C ASN A 821 26.35 -38.63 16.34
N ASP A 822 26.47 -37.68 15.39
CA ASP A 822 25.40 -37.07 14.59
C ASP A 822 24.29 -36.36 15.42
N CYS A 823 24.53 -36.12 16.71
CA CYS A 823 23.56 -35.52 17.61
C CYS A 823 23.61 -33.99 17.49
N SER A 824 22.46 -33.39 17.16
CA SER A 824 22.36 -31.93 16.95
C SER A 824 22.31 -31.16 18.28
N PHE A 825 23.29 -30.29 18.54
CA PHE A 825 23.27 -29.31 19.62
C PHE A 825 22.89 -27.91 19.12
N TYR A 826 22.33 -27.10 20.01
CA TYR A 826 21.97 -25.71 19.76
C TYR A 826 22.70 -24.79 20.73
N PHE A 827 23.28 -23.71 20.21
CA PHE A 827 23.88 -22.66 21.02
C PHE A 827 23.62 -21.27 20.43
N SER A 828 23.43 -20.28 21.28
CA SER A 828 23.42 -18.86 20.88
C SER A 828 24.77 -18.24 21.20
N PHE A 829 25.37 -17.54 20.23
CA PHE A 829 26.62 -16.78 20.40
C PHE A 829 26.36 -15.27 20.31
N ALA A 830 26.96 -14.50 21.22
CA ALA A 830 26.96 -13.04 21.18
C ALA A 830 28.31 -12.47 21.69
N VAL A 831 28.68 -11.28 21.23
CA VAL A 831 29.85 -10.55 21.74
C VAL A 831 29.36 -9.33 22.52
N ARG A 832 29.74 -9.25 23.81
CA ARG A 832 29.31 -8.19 24.71
C ARG A 832 30.51 -7.63 25.46
N ASN A 833 30.78 -6.32 25.31
CA ASN A 833 31.94 -5.64 25.90
C ASN A 833 33.27 -6.42 25.67
N ASN A 834 33.54 -6.81 24.42
CA ASN A 834 34.68 -7.64 24.00
C ASN A 834 34.79 -9.01 24.69
N THR A 835 33.71 -9.53 25.28
CA THR A 835 33.62 -10.88 25.86
C THR A 835 32.68 -11.73 25.02
N ASN A 836 33.07 -12.97 24.70
CA ASN A 836 32.24 -13.90 23.93
C ASN A 836 31.30 -14.64 24.89
N GLU A 837 30.01 -14.31 24.91
CA GLU A 837 28.99 -14.96 25.73
C GLU A 837 28.26 -16.03 24.90
N VAL A 838 28.19 -17.27 25.40
CA VAL A 838 27.56 -18.40 24.71
C VAL A 838 26.53 -19.09 25.59
N TYR A 839 25.33 -19.30 25.08
CA TYR A 839 24.21 -19.96 25.75
C TYR A 839 23.94 -21.31 25.09
N VAL A 840 24.04 -22.43 25.82
CA VAL A 840 23.91 -23.79 25.27
C VAL A 840 22.73 -24.54 25.88
N LEU A 841 21.90 -25.15 25.03
CA LEU A 841 20.72 -25.92 25.42
C LEU A 841 21.08 -27.40 25.69
N LEU A 842 20.83 -27.89 26.91
CA LEU A 842 21.33 -29.21 27.35
C LEU A 842 20.40 -30.41 27.13
N MET A 843 19.08 -30.26 27.35
CA MET A 843 18.20 -31.43 27.60
C MET A 843 18.13 -32.44 26.43
N ILE A 844 17.98 -31.96 25.19
CA ILE A 844 17.73 -32.82 24.01
C ILE A 844 18.84 -33.85 23.76
N ILE A 845 20.09 -33.55 24.14
CA ILE A 845 21.23 -34.46 23.97
C ILE A 845 21.41 -35.37 25.18
N HIS A 846 21.23 -34.87 26.41
CA HIS A 846 21.39 -35.70 27.61
C HIS A 846 20.42 -36.89 27.58
N ASP A 847 19.14 -36.61 27.34
CA ASP A 847 18.09 -37.63 27.39
C ASP A 847 18.19 -38.60 26.20
N ARG A 848 18.65 -38.14 25.02
CA ARG A 848 18.95 -39.04 23.89
C ARG A 848 20.19 -39.90 24.10
N ARG A 849 21.25 -39.38 24.75
CA ARG A 849 22.46 -40.16 25.06
C ARG A 849 22.16 -41.21 26.14
N GLU A 850 21.42 -40.86 27.19
CA GLU A 850 20.98 -41.84 28.20
C GLU A 850 19.96 -42.84 27.63
N PHE A 851 19.04 -42.44 26.73
CA PHE A 851 18.15 -43.38 26.04
C PHE A 851 18.90 -44.36 25.11
N ALA A 852 19.87 -43.87 24.33
CA ALA A 852 20.68 -44.72 23.46
C ALA A 852 21.59 -45.68 24.27
N LYS A 853 22.10 -45.23 25.41
CA LYS A 853 22.83 -46.05 26.38
C LYS A 853 21.92 -47.09 27.02
N PHE A 854 20.72 -46.72 27.48
CA PHE A 854 19.71 -47.62 28.02
C PHE A 854 19.30 -48.71 27.01
N GLU A 855 19.05 -48.35 25.75
CA GLU A 855 18.76 -49.34 24.70
C GLU A 855 19.96 -50.27 24.44
N LYS A 856 21.19 -49.77 24.51
CA LYS A 856 22.41 -50.59 24.38
C LYS A 856 22.64 -51.51 25.59
N GLU A 857 22.35 -51.05 26.79
CA GLU A 857 22.38 -51.85 28.03
C GLU A 857 21.28 -52.93 27.99
N LYS A 858 20.08 -52.60 27.49
CA LYS A 858 18.98 -53.56 27.25
C LYS A 858 19.34 -54.61 26.20
N MET A 859 20.01 -54.24 25.11
CA MET A 859 20.52 -55.17 24.08
C MET A 859 21.60 -56.13 24.64
N ASN A 860 22.42 -55.65 25.57
CA ASN A 860 23.48 -56.43 26.21
C ASN A 860 22.99 -57.29 27.39
N ALA A 861 21.76 -57.11 27.85
CA ALA A 861 21.20 -57.80 29.00
C ALA A 861 20.73 -59.22 28.63
N ILE A 862 21.67 -60.17 28.65
CA ILE A 862 21.37 -61.60 28.51
C ILE A 862 20.68 -62.10 29.78
N TRP A 863 19.35 -62.17 29.75
CA TRP A 863 18.54 -62.84 30.77
C TRP A 863 18.38 -64.31 30.40
N ASP A 864 18.80 -65.21 31.29
CA ASP A 864 18.51 -66.64 31.13
C ASP A 864 17.00 -66.87 31.34
N THR A 865 16.36 -67.57 30.40
CA THR A 865 14.89 -67.67 30.31
C THR A 865 14.25 -68.60 31.34
N GLY A 866 15.06 -69.14 32.27
CA GLY A 866 14.60 -70.00 33.38
C GLY A 866 13.95 -69.25 34.56
N GLU A 867 14.36 -68.01 34.88
CA GLU A 867 13.85 -67.27 36.05
C GLU A 867 13.37 -65.85 35.69
N ASN A 868 12.10 -65.57 35.97
CA ASN A 868 11.54 -64.21 35.92
C ASN A 868 11.66 -63.57 37.32
N PRO A 869 12.52 -62.55 37.52
CA PRO A 869 12.78 -61.97 38.85
C PRO A 869 11.59 -61.24 39.48
N ILE A 870 10.49 -61.04 38.72
CA ILE A 870 9.28 -60.35 39.17
C ILE A 870 8.14 -61.34 39.52
N TYR A 871 8.27 -62.63 39.20
CA TYR A 871 7.22 -63.64 39.40
C TYR A 871 7.57 -64.66 40.48
N LYS A 872 6.88 -64.60 41.62
CA LYS A 872 6.87 -65.69 42.63
C LYS A 872 5.50 -66.36 42.65
N SER A 873 5.48 -67.67 42.47
CA SER A 873 4.27 -68.48 42.59
C SER A 873 3.77 -68.51 44.03
N ALA A 874 2.45 -68.39 44.23
CA ALA A 874 1.83 -68.40 45.54
C ALA A 874 1.71 -69.84 46.08
N VAL A 875 2.57 -70.21 47.03
CA VAL A 875 2.50 -71.53 47.71
C VAL A 875 1.54 -71.45 48.88
N THR A 876 0.29 -71.90 48.68
CA THR A 876 -0.72 -71.99 49.75
C THR A 876 -0.61 -73.33 50.49
N THR A 877 0.24 -73.40 51.51
CA THR A 877 0.42 -74.62 52.32
C THR A 877 -0.79 -74.88 53.22
N VAL A 878 -1.65 -75.82 52.82
CA VAL A 878 -2.78 -76.29 53.66
C VAL A 878 -2.33 -77.48 54.50
N VAL A 879 -2.24 -77.30 55.82
CA VAL A 879 -1.92 -78.39 56.75
C VAL A 879 -3.16 -79.25 56.96
N ASN A 880 -3.09 -80.53 56.58
CA ASN A 880 -4.11 -81.53 56.90
C ASN A 880 -3.78 -82.19 58.25
N PRO A 881 -4.53 -81.94 59.34
CA PRO A 881 -4.22 -82.45 60.68
C PRO A 881 -4.59 -83.94 60.88
N LYS A 882 -4.74 -84.73 59.79
CA LYS A 882 -5.21 -86.11 59.86
C LYS A 882 -4.49 -87.10 58.94
N TYR A 883 -3.26 -86.79 58.53
CA TYR A 883 -2.41 -87.72 57.76
C TYR A 883 -1.10 -88.01 58.51
N GLU A 884 -1.06 -89.13 59.24
CA GLU A 884 0.18 -89.77 59.66
C GLU A 884 0.71 -90.63 58.51
N GLY A 885 1.99 -90.48 58.15
CA GLY A 885 2.52 -90.96 56.87
C GLY A 885 3.95 -91.51 56.88
N LYS A 886 4.45 -91.93 58.06
CA LYS A 886 5.81 -92.45 58.34
C LYS A 886 6.97 -91.52 57.99
#